data_AF-A0A2Z6RIX2-F1
#
_entry.id   AF-A0A2Z6RIX2-F1
#
_cell.length_a   1.000
_cell.length_b   1.000
_cell.length_c   1.000
_cell.angle_alpha   90.00
_cell.angle_beta   90.00
_cell.angle_gamma   90.00
#
_symmetry.space_group_name_H-M   'P 1'
#
loop_
_entity.id
_entity.type
_entity.pdbx_description
1 polymer ?
#
loop_
_entity_poly.entity_id
_entity_poly.type
_entity_poly.pdbx_seq_one_letter_code
_entity_poly.pdbx_strand_id
1 'polypeptide(L)'
;MMSHLPSFRPRPIGIPRRFYLPLFFLRGLSIVPATYSFFSCISYANYVNERDADGFLELRSTELDYWLGATWCLLAGLWSYWLADGLMRRWLFYYEVSSAIIRLISLQAINWVITAIVITHYGPDEPIWAWMICSVVLAVCNTIQWLFTSTTKYQKADEPEKIRQLIVREIFRYIVIPLAIFTFITMIHLLEQQSRIRYNSNLGLTTYKLNTNLSLNEIRSDSNVKVIMIVLSSWTESGYKKRQTFRDTSVKLFPQNSKKFSIAYRFILGDAPSSKAQMNMGQKLLDESERYGDIIIVPTSDTHDNLSRKVYKGFEWSNKYAFDYIVKTNDDVFVRMDIVSHELQELGPDKKYYWRGLSYWNIPARNAEIKSAAFGYKLPIFPPFTAGTFYILSRDIISLLVTDAPRLFTKNDDQNLGIWLFPYNIKPIHDRRIQQTDVCEDDMIAKHFGGDFEGDQSMKDIYENVTNNKRMCEGFKQRFCALCYPCWGRENHWKDLNFDCDEVKGITLLNQSTLIIDNPKYSVAVFDDPMNVTMGSEEDKWIIPGLLSQHSSVYSRTNQWYLLHWVCWTTDPSTFQERHYKAIELIWVHTPKAIVFVLTTTLPQDFFSEYQNQGYMIHVIKFSKELVLERQWFLGQNSKNWLRDWNKLENNQFFSYHLTDYMRYLLLYKYGGVYMDIDALWIRAPPDTNIEFIGSDSSNVSSDFEWTLDKDGTYLVPGVMRFKKGWSMFREIMEQALSPSYSPSCFNCIGSRAITIYVKEYREVLERHGLLILPSHILCPRNYIHIDKLLRSDPIAQEEFQKIGESSWNIHLFGRSTNYQLIEDSSVIGLTLKKFSLDVPHASAPLIAGGKPHFHNSSYPFVLEGPKKYRFTSSNIIKGVNQYTGSLNGQFQGLNVIFIRGGPPMVNQTTIKAKALNGKLSFNLHGGDWSESSLTINNSTKKDVNALLNTLIYRPNDHLRRTEEKDDISLEVTYGDHQAKLIIEIEIPIWQDLDSNDESLSK
;
A
#
# COMPACT_ATOMS: atom_id res chain seq x y z
N MET A 1 36.88 38.77 -16.42
CA MET A 1 38.21 39.18 -15.92
C MET A 1 39.19 38.03 -16.08
N MET A 2 39.56 37.70 -17.33
CA MET A 2 40.29 36.47 -17.71
C MET A 2 41.09 36.70 -19.01
N SER A 3 41.75 37.85 -19.13
CA SER A 3 42.35 38.35 -20.38
C SER A 3 43.88 38.34 -20.43
N HIS A 4 44.57 37.65 -19.51
CA HIS A 4 46.05 37.55 -19.54
C HIS A 4 46.65 36.15 -19.38
N LEU A 5 45.85 35.09 -19.52
CA LEU A 5 46.39 33.80 -19.92
C LEU A 5 46.49 33.80 -21.44
N PRO A 6 47.59 33.30 -22.05
CA PRO A 6 47.67 33.15 -23.49
C PRO A 6 46.56 32.20 -23.94
N SER A 7 45.45 32.79 -24.38
CA SER A 7 44.35 32.15 -25.04
C SER A 7 44.89 31.54 -26.32
N PHE A 8 45.16 30.24 -26.28
CA PHE A 8 45.38 29.49 -27.49
C PHE A 8 44.07 29.47 -28.27
N ARG A 9 44.03 30.27 -29.35
CA ARG A 9 43.15 30.03 -30.49
C ARG A 9 43.18 28.54 -30.85
N PRO A 10 42.05 27.91 -31.20
CA PRO A 10 41.98 26.53 -31.65
C PRO A 10 42.37 26.45 -33.13
N ARG A 11 43.63 26.73 -33.46
CA ARG A 11 44.26 26.27 -34.71
C ARG A 11 45.76 26.09 -34.47
N PRO A 12 46.25 24.88 -34.24
CA PRO A 12 47.66 24.60 -34.44
C PRO A 12 47.94 24.80 -35.94
N ILE A 13 48.68 25.86 -36.23
CA ILE A 13 49.14 26.18 -37.58
C ILE A 13 49.94 24.95 -38.07
N GLY A 14 49.44 24.26 -39.09
CA GLY A 14 50.12 23.13 -39.74
C GLY A 14 49.59 21.72 -39.46
N ILE A 15 48.57 21.50 -38.61
CA ILE A 15 48.04 20.14 -38.35
C ILE A 15 46.85 19.80 -39.27
N PRO A 16 46.90 18.67 -40.01
CA PRO A 16 45.78 18.20 -40.83
C PRO A 16 44.51 17.94 -40.01
N ARG A 17 43.34 18.32 -40.55
CA ARG A 17 42.05 18.21 -39.84
C ARG A 17 41.73 16.81 -39.28
N ARG A 18 42.22 15.77 -39.95
CA ARG A 18 42.04 14.36 -39.54
C ARG A 18 42.63 14.02 -38.15
N PHE A 19 43.57 14.80 -37.63
CA PHE A 19 44.24 14.50 -36.35
C PHE A 19 43.68 15.25 -35.14
N TYR A 20 42.71 16.15 -35.31
CA TYR A 20 42.13 16.92 -34.19
C TYR A 20 41.39 16.05 -33.17
N LEU A 21 40.49 15.19 -33.65
CA LEU A 21 39.72 14.29 -32.78
C LEU A 21 40.62 13.27 -32.07
N PRO A 22 41.55 12.55 -32.76
CA PRO A 22 42.46 11.64 -32.09
C PRO A 22 43.29 12.29 -30.97
N LEU A 23 43.86 13.48 -31.21
CA LEU A 23 44.65 14.18 -30.20
C LEU A 23 43.79 14.66 -29.01
N PHE A 24 42.54 15.08 -29.27
CA PHE A 24 41.60 15.45 -28.23
C PHE A 24 41.27 14.27 -27.31
N PHE A 25 40.92 13.11 -27.88
CA PHE A 25 40.61 11.89 -27.12
C PHE A 25 41.83 11.36 -26.37
N LEU A 26 42.99 11.28 -27.02
CA LEU A 26 44.23 10.79 -26.39
C LEU A 26 44.69 11.68 -25.22
N ARG A 27 44.45 12.99 -25.30
CA ARG A 27 44.67 13.91 -24.18
C ARG A 27 43.66 13.68 -23.05
N GLY A 28 42.39 13.44 -23.38
CA GLY A 28 41.32 13.17 -22.42
C GLY A 28 41.56 11.91 -21.57
N LEU A 29 42.27 10.91 -22.10
CA LEU A 29 42.63 9.68 -21.36
C LEU A 29 43.44 9.94 -20.07
N SER A 30 44.10 11.10 -19.96
CA SER A 30 44.87 11.47 -18.76
C SER A 30 44.03 11.64 -17.49
N ILE A 31 42.72 11.88 -17.61
CA ILE A 31 41.83 12.14 -16.46
C ILE A 31 41.18 10.84 -15.95
N VAL A 32 41.14 9.77 -16.76
CA VAL A 32 40.37 8.56 -16.48
C VAL A 32 40.65 7.91 -15.12
N PRO A 33 41.93 7.74 -14.67
CA PRO A 33 42.21 7.16 -13.36
C PRO A 33 41.65 7.99 -12.20
N ALA A 34 41.73 9.31 -12.32
CA ALA A 34 41.22 10.26 -11.34
C ALA A 34 39.69 10.30 -11.31
N THR A 35 39.02 10.25 -12.47
CA THR A 35 37.56 10.19 -12.52
C THR A 35 37.00 8.90 -11.94
N TYR A 36 37.64 7.76 -12.23
CA TYR A 36 37.21 6.47 -11.68
C TYR A 36 37.28 6.47 -10.15
N SER A 37 38.42 6.94 -9.61
CA SER A 37 38.63 6.94 -8.15
C SER A 37 37.84 8.03 -7.43
N PHE A 38 37.49 9.13 -8.10
CA PHE A 38 36.55 10.12 -7.57
C PHE A 38 35.17 9.50 -7.30
N PHE A 39 34.61 8.77 -8.27
CA PHE A 39 33.33 8.07 -8.08
C PHE A 39 33.45 6.95 -7.05
N SER A 40 34.58 6.25 -7.01
CA SER A 40 34.83 5.23 -5.98
C SER A 40 34.87 5.84 -4.58
N CYS A 41 35.54 6.98 -4.38
CA CYS A 41 35.60 7.67 -3.08
C CYS A 41 34.22 8.16 -2.64
N ILE A 42 33.43 8.74 -3.55
CA ILE A 42 32.04 9.14 -3.24
C ILE A 42 31.20 7.92 -2.88
N SER A 43 31.37 6.81 -3.61
CA SER A 43 30.65 5.58 -3.29
C SER A 43 31.04 5.09 -1.90
N TYR A 44 32.33 4.97 -1.58
CA TYR A 44 32.78 4.53 -0.27
C TYR A 44 32.34 5.47 0.86
N ALA A 45 32.37 6.80 0.66
CA ALA A 45 31.86 7.76 1.64
C ALA A 45 30.40 7.46 2.02
N ASN A 46 29.55 7.11 1.06
CA ASN A 46 28.14 6.79 1.30
C ASN A 46 27.90 5.42 1.95
N TYR A 47 28.92 4.56 2.07
CA TYR A 47 28.81 3.19 2.60
C TYR A 47 29.61 2.97 3.90
N VAL A 48 30.26 3.99 4.48
CA VAL A 48 30.95 3.84 5.76
C VAL A 48 29.94 3.77 6.91
N ASN A 49 29.87 2.63 7.61
CA ASN A 49 29.04 2.50 8.81
C ASN A 49 29.50 3.47 9.91
N GLU A 50 28.56 4.18 10.55
CA GLU A 50 28.84 4.96 11.76
C GLU A 50 29.42 4.02 12.83
N ARG A 51 30.59 4.38 13.39
CA ARG A 51 31.30 3.56 14.38
C ARG A 51 30.38 3.21 15.55
N ASP A 52 30.18 1.91 15.77
CA ASP A 52 29.67 1.39 17.03
C ASP A 52 30.65 1.74 18.16
N ALA A 53 30.12 2.28 19.25
CA ALA A 53 30.86 2.55 20.48
C ALA A 53 31.27 1.27 21.25
N ASP A 54 31.17 0.10 20.61
CA ASP A 54 31.32 -1.22 21.25
C ASP A 54 32.19 -2.12 20.37
N GLY A 55 33.50 -2.18 20.65
CA GLY A 55 34.40 -3.19 20.06
C GLY A 55 35.75 -2.69 19.54
N PHE A 56 36.74 -3.58 19.60
CA PHE A 56 38.19 -3.34 19.43
C PHE A 56 38.59 -2.48 18.21
N LEU A 57 39.67 -1.70 18.41
CA LEU A 57 40.39 -0.85 17.45
C LEU A 57 40.69 -1.52 16.09
N GLU A 58 39.76 -1.50 15.14
CA GLU A 58 40.12 -1.46 13.72
C GLU A 58 40.14 0.02 13.27
N LEU A 59 41.35 0.57 13.08
CA LEU A 59 41.54 1.89 12.49
C LEU A 59 41.18 1.87 11.00
N ARG A 60 39.88 1.90 10.67
CA ARG A 60 39.39 2.16 9.30
C ARG A 60 39.13 3.65 9.08
N SER A 61 39.23 4.07 7.81
CA SER A 61 38.97 5.45 7.38
C SER A 61 37.50 5.85 7.53
N THR A 62 37.29 7.12 7.86
CA THR A 62 35.97 7.71 8.11
C THR A 62 35.34 8.25 6.84
N GLU A 63 34.04 8.59 6.89
CA GLU A 63 33.34 9.27 5.79
C GLU A 63 34.10 10.52 5.30
N LEU A 64 34.62 11.32 6.25
CA LEU A 64 35.40 12.52 5.96
C LEU A 64 36.69 12.21 5.18
N ASP A 65 37.33 11.07 5.43
CA ASP A 65 38.57 10.68 4.76
C ASP A 65 38.33 10.40 3.26
N TYR A 66 37.19 9.79 2.94
CA TYR A 66 36.77 9.55 1.55
C TYR A 66 36.34 10.84 0.82
N TRP A 67 35.64 11.75 1.50
CA TRP A 67 35.32 13.07 0.93
C TRP A 67 36.58 13.87 0.62
N LEU A 68 37.56 13.91 1.54
CA LEU A 68 38.84 14.57 1.29
C LEU A 68 39.60 13.89 0.15
N GLY A 69 39.63 12.56 0.11
CA GLY A 69 40.20 11.79 -1.00
C GLY A 69 39.60 12.15 -2.37
N ALA A 70 38.27 12.31 -2.45
CA ALA A 70 37.59 12.73 -3.68
C ALA A 70 38.04 14.13 -4.15
N THR A 71 38.27 15.07 -3.22
CA THR A 71 38.78 16.40 -3.60
C THR A 71 40.21 16.33 -4.16
N TRP A 72 41.07 15.47 -3.61
CA TRP A 72 42.42 15.22 -4.12
C TRP A 72 42.42 14.56 -5.51
N CYS A 73 41.48 13.65 -5.79
CA CYS A 73 41.27 13.08 -7.13
C CYS A 73 41.02 14.17 -8.18
N LEU A 74 40.18 15.17 -7.88
CA LEU A 74 39.88 16.25 -8.82
C LEU A 74 41.13 17.08 -9.14
N LEU A 75 41.94 17.39 -8.13
CA LEU A 75 43.20 18.12 -8.30
C LEU A 75 44.21 17.33 -9.15
N ALA A 76 44.36 16.04 -8.87
CA ALA A 76 45.21 15.15 -9.66
C ALA A 76 44.74 15.02 -11.12
N GLY A 77 43.44 14.88 -11.36
CA GLY A 77 42.88 14.83 -12.72
C GLY A 77 43.16 16.09 -13.53
N LEU A 78 43.03 17.27 -12.89
CA LEU A 78 43.32 18.56 -13.52
C LEU A 78 44.80 18.70 -13.90
N TRP A 79 45.71 18.39 -12.98
CA TRP A 79 47.16 18.48 -13.23
C TRP A 79 47.68 17.42 -14.19
N SER A 80 47.08 16.24 -14.22
CA SER A 80 47.35 15.18 -15.21
C SER A 80 46.99 15.66 -16.62
N TYR A 81 45.82 16.30 -16.77
CA TYR A 81 45.39 16.86 -18.04
C TYR A 81 46.29 18.01 -18.53
N TRP A 82 46.67 18.92 -17.63
CA TRP A 82 47.58 20.02 -17.98
C TRP A 82 48.95 19.54 -18.43
N LEU A 83 49.50 18.51 -17.76
CA LEU A 83 50.77 17.90 -18.15
C LEU A 83 50.69 17.29 -19.56
N ALA A 84 49.62 16.54 -19.83
CA ALA A 84 49.38 15.93 -21.14
C ALA A 84 49.21 17.00 -22.24
N ASP A 85 48.45 18.07 -21.98
CA ASP A 85 48.25 19.17 -22.92
C ASP A 85 49.55 19.94 -23.21
N GLY A 86 50.33 20.24 -22.16
CA GLY A 86 51.60 20.96 -22.26
C GLY A 86 52.65 20.20 -23.06
N LEU A 87 52.84 18.91 -22.77
CA LEU A 87 53.78 18.05 -23.50
C LEU A 87 53.34 17.78 -24.94
N MET A 88 52.04 17.53 -25.17
CA MET A 88 51.50 17.35 -26.51
C MET A 88 51.77 18.56 -27.40
N ARG A 89 51.49 19.78 -26.92
CA ARG A 89 51.76 21.02 -27.67
C ARG A 89 53.24 21.19 -28.00
N ARG A 90 54.13 20.80 -27.08
CA ARG A 90 55.58 20.82 -27.31
C ARG A 90 55.97 19.82 -28.39
N TRP A 91 55.49 18.58 -28.31
CA TRP A 91 55.85 17.56 -29.30
C TRP A 91 55.34 17.88 -30.70
N LEU A 92 54.14 18.44 -30.81
CA LEU A 92 53.59 18.90 -32.09
C LEU A 92 54.37 20.07 -32.72
N PHE A 93 55.21 20.77 -31.93
CA PHE A 93 56.07 21.83 -32.44
C PHE A 93 57.40 21.29 -33.00
N TYR A 94 57.95 20.22 -32.42
CA TYR A 94 59.27 19.67 -32.79
C TYR A 94 59.24 18.41 -33.65
N TYR A 95 58.14 17.67 -33.62
CA TYR A 95 58.03 16.36 -34.26
C TYR A 95 56.81 16.30 -35.17
N GLU A 96 56.84 15.37 -36.12
CA GLU A 96 55.67 15.01 -36.90
C GLU A 96 54.53 14.50 -36.01
N VAL A 97 53.30 14.68 -36.47
CA VAL A 97 52.07 14.36 -35.71
C VAL A 97 52.04 12.89 -35.28
N SER A 98 52.52 11.97 -36.11
CA SER A 98 52.63 10.53 -35.80
C SER A 98 53.54 10.27 -34.58
N SER A 99 54.71 10.90 -34.55
CA SER A 99 55.68 10.80 -33.45
C SER A 99 55.17 11.43 -32.15
N ALA A 100 54.42 12.53 -32.26
CA ALA A 100 53.78 13.16 -31.11
C ALA A 100 52.65 12.29 -30.51
N ILE A 101 51.88 11.60 -31.35
CA ILE A 101 50.84 10.66 -30.92
C ILE A 101 51.43 9.48 -30.13
N ILE A 102 52.51 8.86 -30.63
CA ILE A 102 53.16 7.74 -29.93
C ILE A 102 53.62 8.15 -28.54
N ARG A 103 54.27 9.31 -28.41
CA ARG A 103 54.72 9.86 -27.12
C ARG A 103 53.56 10.17 -26.17
N LEU A 104 52.44 10.66 -26.70
CA LEU A 104 51.24 10.91 -25.91
C LEU A 104 50.63 9.61 -25.39
N ILE A 105 50.57 8.56 -26.21
CA ILE A 105 50.12 7.22 -25.79
C ILE A 105 51.05 6.65 -24.71
N SER A 106 52.36 6.72 -24.91
CA SER A 106 53.34 6.28 -23.91
C SER A 106 53.21 7.04 -22.59
N LEU A 107 52.95 8.35 -22.63
CA LEU A 107 52.70 9.15 -21.45
C LEU A 107 51.46 8.68 -20.68
N GLN A 108 50.36 8.37 -21.38
CA GLN A 108 49.16 7.85 -20.72
C GLN A 108 49.42 6.49 -20.07
N ALA A 109 50.12 5.59 -20.77
CA ALA A 109 50.46 4.28 -20.22
C ALA A 109 51.30 4.39 -18.94
N ILE A 110 52.33 5.24 -18.94
CA ILE A 110 53.17 5.49 -17.76
C ILE A 110 52.34 6.08 -16.62
N ASN A 111 51.52 7.09 -16.91
CA ASN A 111 50.71 7.77 -15.91
C ASN A 111 49.70 6.82 -15.25
N TRP A 112 49.04 5.97 -16.04
CA TRP A 112 48.07 5.00 -15.54
C TRP A 112 48.75 3.93 -14.69
N VAL A 113 49.91 3.41 -15.11
CA VAL A 113 50.67 2.40 -14.35
C VAL A 113 51.15 2.97 -13.00
N ILE A 114 51.72 4.17 -12.99
CA ILE A 114 52.17 4.81 -11.74
C ILE A 114 50.98 5.05 -10.81
N THR A 115 49.87 5.55 -11.33
CA THR A 115 48.65 5.79 -10.54
C THR A 115 48.11 4.48 -9.96
N ALA A 116 48.07 3.41 -10.75
CA ALA A 116 47.64 2.09 -10.28
C ALA A 116 48.56 1.51 -9.20
N ILE A 117 49.88 1.65 -9.34
CA ILE A 117 50.86 1.20 -8.33
C ILE A 117 50.63 1.92 -7.00
N VAL A 118 50.46 3.24 -7.03
CA VAL A 118 50.22 4.05 -5.81
C VAL A 118 48.91 3.63 -5.14
N ILE A 119 47.82 3.50 -5.89
CA ILE A 119 46.51 3.09 -5.34
C ILE A 119 46.58 1.67 -4.75
N THR A 120 47.28 0.75 -5.42
CA THR A 120 47.41 -0.64 -4.94
C THR A 120 48.25 -0.75 -3.67
N HIS A 121 49.25 0.12 -3.50
CA HIS A 121 50.12 0.10 -2.32
C HIS A 121 49.42 0.52 -1.03
N TYR A 122 48.64 1.60 -1.09
CA TYR A 122 47.91 2.13 0.08
C TYR A 122 46.55 1.43 0.29
N GLY A 123 45.99 0.81 -0.74
CA GLY A 123 44.70 0.15 -0.68
C GLY A 123 43.52 1.12 -0.75
N PRO A 124 42.27 0.59 -0.85
CA PRO A 124 41.07 1.42 -0.96
C PRO A 124 40.76 2.21 0.32
N ASP A 125 41.25 1.73 1.47
CA ASP A 125 40.98 2.32 2.78
C ASP A 125 41.83 3.56 3.09
N GLU A 126 42.84 3.92 2.27
CA GLU A 126 43.68 5.12 2.50
C GLU A 126 43.67 6.08 1.29
N PRO A 127 42.52 6.65 0.92
CA PRO A 127 42.38 7.43 -0.31
C PRO A 127 43.15 8.76 -0.28
N ILE A 128 43.32 9.37 0.89
CA ILE A 128 44.06 10.64 1.04
C ILE A 128 45.53 10.45 0.65
N TRP A 129 46.18 9.41 1.18
CA TRP A 129 47.60 9.13 0.91
C TRP A 129 47.85 8.85 -0.56
N ALA A 130 47.05 7.97 -1.15
CA ALA A 130 47.19 7.59 -2.55
C ALA A 130 47.10 8.82 -3.47
N TRP A 131 46.07 9.64 -3.31
CA TRP A 131 45.82 10.77 -4.21
C TRP A 131 46.68 12.00 -3.92
N MET A 132 47.07 12.23 -2.67
CA MET A 132 48.05 13.27 -2.33
C MET A 132 49.41 12.99 -2.97
N ILE A 133 49.88 11.74 -2.97
CA ILE A 133 51.15 11.35 -3.62
C ILE A 133 51.07 11.53 -5.14
N CYS A 134 49.97 11.09 -5.76
CA CYS A 134 49.74 11.33 -7.19
C CYS A 134 49.77 12.82 -7.52
N SER A 135 49.11 13.67 -6.71
CA SER A 135 49.12 15.13 -6.88
C SER A 135 50.53 15.73 -6.73
N VAL A 136 51.33 15.29 -5.75
CA VAL A 136 52.71 15.78 -5.56
C VAL A 136 53.60 15.41 -6.75
N VAL A 137 53.53 14.17 -7.23
CA VAL A 137 54.30 13.73 -8.41
C VAL A 137 53.89 14.55 -9.64
N LEU A 138 52.59 14.77 -9.85
CA LEU A 138 52.08 15.60 -10.94
C LEU A 138 52.49 17.07 -10.81
N ALA A 139 52.53 17.62 -9.59
CA ALA A 139 53.01 18.98 -9.33
C ALA A 139 54.49 19.15 -9.75
N VAL A 140 55.34 18.18 -9.39
CA VAL A 140 56.76 18.17 -9.78
C VAL A 140 56.89 18.05 -11.30
N CYS A 141 56.18 17.12 -11.93
CA CYS A 141 56.19 16.93 -13.38
C CYS A 141 55.73 18.18 -14.15
N ASN A 142 54.66 18.84 -13.70
CA ASN A 142 54.17 20.09 -14.31
C ASN A 142 55.17 21.25 -14.11
N THR A 143 55.81 21.33 -12.94
CA THR A 143 56.84 22.33 -12.66
C THR A 143 58.05 22.16 -13.59
N ILE A 144 58.56 20.92 -13.71
CA ILE A 144 59.63 20.56 -14.66
C ILE A 144 59.18 20.90 -16.09
N GLN A 145 57.97 20.51 -16.48
CA GLN A 145 57.45 20.78 -17.81
C GLN A 145 57.46 22.28 -18.12
N TRP A 146 56.96 23.14 -17.23
CA TRP A 146 56.94 24.60 -17.42
C TRP A 146 58.33 25.23 -17.45
N LEU A 147 59.25 24.76 -16.60
CA LEU A 147 60.65 25.21 -16.61
C LEU A 147 61.39 24.84 -17.90
N PHE A 148 61.15 23.66 -18.47
CA PHE A 148 61.84 23.18 -19.68
C PHE A 148 61.13 23.51 -21.00
N THR A 149 59.82 23.79 -21.02
CA THR A 149 59.13 24.26 -22.24
C THR A 149 59.42 25.71 -22.61
N SER A 150 59.97 26.48 -21.66
CA SER A 150 60.26 27.90 -21.87
C SER A 150 61.62 28.15 -22.55
N THR A 151 62.56 27.21 -22.48
CA THR A 151 63.93 27.40 -22.98
C THR A 151 64.01 27.50 -24.49
N THR A 152 63.04 26.96 -25.24
CA THR A 152 63.18 26.82 -26.70
C THR A 152 62.37 27.84 -27.51
N LYS A 153 61.46 28.61 -26.90
CA LYS A 153 60.64 29.64 -27.58
C LYS A 153 61.08 31.08 -27.27
N TYR A 154 61.80 31.27 -26.16
CA TYR A 154 62.09 32.60 -25.60
C TYR A 154 63.57 33.03 -25.68
N GLN A 155 64.46 32.20 -26.23
CA GLN A 155 65.85 32.59 -26.53
C GLN A 155 65.99 33.66 -27.64
N LYS A 156 64.88 34.14 -28.23
CA LYS A 156 64.87 35.24 -29.23
C LYS A 156 64.28 36.56 -28.69
N ALA A 157 64.03 36.69 -27.39
CA ALA A 157 63.46 37.91 -26.80
C ALA A 157 64.49 38.64 -25.92
N ASP A 158 64.56 39.98 -26.06
CA ASP A 158 65.58 40.86 -25.47
C ASP A 158 65.59 40.97 -23.92
N GLU A 159 64.74 40.23 -23.18
CA GLU A 159 64.67 40.29 -21.71
C GLU A 159 64.39 38.90 -21.06
N PRO A 160 65.43 38.07 -20.82
CA PRO A 160 65.26 36.73 -20.25
C PRO A 160 64.76 36.71 -18.80
N GLU A 161 65.04 37.77 -18.01
CA GLU A 161 64.62 37.83 -16.60
C GLU A 161 63.12 38.00 -16.39
N LYS A 162 62.45 38.86 -17.18
CA LYS A 162 60.99 39.07 -17.07
C LYS A 162 60.20 37.81 -17.41
N ILE A 163 60.70 37.01 -18.37
CA ILE A 163 60.06 35.75 -18.78
C ILE A 163 60.19 34.69 -17.68
N ARG A 164 61.36 34.59 -17.04
CA ARG A 164 61.57 33.72 -15.87
C ARG A 164 60.62 34.10 -14.73
N GLN A 165 60.45 35.39 -14.45
CA GLN A 165 59.52 35.88 -13.43
C GLN A 165 58.06 35.53 -13.74
N LEU A 166 57.62 35.64 -15.00
CA LEU A 166 56.28 35.24 -15.41
C LEU A 166 56.04 33.74 -15.21
N ILE A 167 57.01 32.89 -15.57
CA ILE A 167 56.89 31.43 -15.38
C ILE A 167 56.81 31.07 -13.90
N VAL A 168 57.68 31.64 -13.07
CA VAL A 168 57.65 31.43 -11.62
C VAL A 168 56.31 31.88 -11.03
N ARG A 169 55.75 33.00 -11.50
CA ARG A 169 54.43 33.49 -11.08
C ARG A 169 53.31 32.52 -11.45
N GLU A 170 53.31 31.95 -12.66
CA GLU A 170 52.27 31.00 -13.05
C GLU A 170 52.43 29.66 -12.31
N ILE A 171 53.66 29.15 -12.11
CA ILE A 171 53.94 27.96 -11.26
C ILE A 171 53.37 28.17 -9.86
N PHE A 172 53.66 29.34 -9.28
CA PHE A 172 53.16 29.70 -7.95
C PHE A 172 51.61 29.71 -7.91
N ARG A 173 50.97 30.31 -8.91
CA ARG A 173 49.52 30.45 -9.00
C ARG A 173 48.77 29.13 -9.19
N TYR A 174 49.28 28.23 -10.04
CA TYR A 174 48.54 27.04 -10.47
C TYR A 174 48.98 25.73 -9.84
N ILE A 175 50.17 25.71 -9.22
CA ILE A 175 50.72 24.51 -8.57
C ILE A 175 50.86 24.76 -7.06
N VAL A 176 51.60 25.80 -6.65
CA VAL A 176 51.92 26.02 -5.22
C VAL A 176 50.69 26.42 -4.40
N ILE A 177 49.90 27.40 -4.85
CA ILE A 177 48.72 27.87 -4.11
C ILE A 177 47.66 26.76 -3.94
N PRO A 178 47.23 26.03 -5.00
CA PRO A 178 46.26 24.95 -4.83
C PRO A 178 46.77 23.82 -3.92
N LEU A 179 48.05 23.45 -4.03
CA LEU A 179 48.65 22.44 -3.14
C LEU A 179 48.57 22.88 -1.67
N ALA A 180 48.90 24.13 -1.37
CA ALA A 180 48.85 24.69 -0.02
C ALA A 180 47.42 24.75 0.55
N ILE A 181 46.42 25.09 -0.27
CA ILE A 181 45.01 25.14 0.16
C ILE A 181 44.50 23.74 0.51
N PHE A 182 44.70 22.77 -0.37
CA PHE A 182 44.19 21.42 -0.16
C PHE A 182 44.89 20.73 1.03
N THR A 183 46.19 20.94 1.21
CA THR A 183 46.91 20.44 2.40
C THR A 183 46.42 21.10 3.69
N PHE A 184 46.18 22.42 3.70
CA PHE A 184 45.67 23.12 4.89
C PHE A 184 44.25 22.67 5.28
N ILE A 185 43.36 22.51 4.30
CA ILE A 185 42.00 21.97 4.53
C ILE A 185 42.08 20.55 5.09
N THR A 186 42.91 19.68 4.48
CA THR A 186 43.13 18.30 4.95
C THR A 186 43.64 18.30 6.40
N MET A 187 44.59 19.17 6.73
CA MET A 187 45.14 19.28 8.09
C MET A 187 44.09 19.69 9.13
N ILE A 188 43.23 20.68 8.85
CA ILE A 188 42.17 21.10 9.79
C ILE A 188 41.23 19.95 10.11
N HIS A 189 40.78 19.22 9.09
CA HIS A 189 39.84 18.11 9.27
C HIS A 189 40.48 16.93 10.01
N LEU A 190 41.73 16.60 9.72
CA LEU A 190 42.48 15.58 10.45
C LEU A 190 42.69 15.97 11.92
N LEU A 191 42.91 17.25 12.24
CA LEU A 191 43.01 17.74 13.62
C LEU A 191 41.68 17.63 14.37
N GLU A 192 40.55 17.91 13.71
CA GLU A 192 39.22 17.72 14.29
C GLU A 192 38.94 16.25 14.59
N GLN A 193 39.25 15.36 13.63
CA GLN A 193 39.12 13.92 13.79
C GLN A 193 40.01 13.39 14.93
N GLN A 194 41.25 13.88 15.03
CA GLN A 194 42.16 13.55 16.12
C GLN A 194 41.61 14.02 17.49
N SER A 195 40.97 15.18 17.54
CA SER A 195 40.32 15.68 18.77
C SER A 195 39.19 14.75 19.23
N ARG A 196 38.34 14.29 18.31
CA ARG A 196 37.27 13.31 18.59
C ARG A 196 37.82 11.96 19.06
N ILE A 197 38.91 11.49 18.45
CA ILE A 197 39.57 10.23 18.86
C ILE A 197 40.19 10.36 20.26
N ARG A 198 40.86 11.48 20.57
CA ARG A 198 41.43 11.74 21.90
C ARG A 198 40.36 11.74 23.00
N TYR A 199 39.16 12.21 22.70
CA TYR A 199 38.02 12.13 23.61
C TYR A 199 37.65 10.68 23.94
N ASN A 200 37.49 9.83 22.92
CA ASN A 200 37.17 8.40 23.11
C ASN A 200 38.27 7.65 23.86
N SER A 201 39.55 7.97 23.61
CA SER A 201 40.66 7.35 24.34
C SER A 201 40.77 7.82 25.80
N ASN A 202 40.41 9.07 26.09
CA ASN A 202 40.44 9.61 27.46
C ASN A 202 39.28 9.12 28.33
N LEU A 203 38.15 8.73 27.73
CA LEU A 203 37.05 8.06 28.45
C LEU A 203 37.52 6.78 29.16
N GLY A 204 38.53 6.10 28.60
CA GLY A 204 39.16 4.93 29.21
C GLY A 204 40.07 5.21 30.41
N LEU A 205 40.49 6.47 30.65
CA LEU A 205 41.55 6.81 31.61
C LEU A 205 41.09 7.62 32.83
N THR A 206 39.98 8.37 32.76
CA THR A 206 39.41 9.08 33.93
C THR A 206 38.02 8.56 34.25
N THR A 207 37.98 7.44 34.96
CA THR A 207 36.72 6.84 35.40
C THR A 207 36.23 7.51 36.68
N TYR A 208 35.32 8.48 36.57
CA TYR A 208 34.38 8.75 37.66
C TYR A 208 33.45 7.53 37.77
N LYS A 209 33.93 6.44 38.36
CA LYS A 209 33.13 5.23 38.61
C LYS A 209 32.18 5.51 39.77
N LEU A 210 31.06 6.15 39.47
CA LEU A 210 29.87 6.07 40.29
C LEU A 210 29.50 4.59 40.49
N ASN A 211 28.95 4.25 41.66
CA ASN A 211 28.70 2.85 42.01
C ASN A 211 27.72 2.20 41.01
N THR A 212 28.23 1.33 40.15
CA THR A 212 27.43 0.62 39.13
C THR A 212 26.67 -0.58 39.69
N ASN A 213 26.98 -1.00 40.92
CA ASN A 213 26.38 -2.14 41.61
C ASN A 213 25.66 -1.68 42.89
N LEU A 214 24.67 -0.82 42.74
CA LEU A 214 23.73 -0.51 43.82
C LEU A 214 22.82 -1.72 44.07
N SER A 215 22.89 -2.28 45.27
CA SER A 215 22.02 -3.38 45.72
C SER A 215 20.59 -2.88 45.96
N LEU A 216 19.57 -3.64 45.51
CA LEU A 216 18.15 -3.35 45.74
C LEU A 216 17.64 -3.96 47.06
N ASN A 217 18.29 -3.63 48.18
CA ASN A 217 17.94 -4.16 49.50
C ASN A 217 16.56 -3.67 50.01
N GLU A 218 16.02 -2.61 49.41
CA GLU A 218 14.69 -2.08 49.70
C GLU A 218 13.57 -3.05 49.30
N ILE A 219 13.79 -3.87 48.25
CA ILE A 219 12.80 -4.84 47.77
C ILE A 219 12.83 -6.07 48.69
N ARG A 220 11.73 -6.31 49.40
CA ARG A 220 11.62 -7.49 50.26
C ARG A 220 11.45 -8.75 49.41
N SER A 221 12.18 -9.81 49.77
CA SER A 221 12.10 -11.09 49.08
C SER A 221 10.76 -11.81 49.28
N ASP A 222 10.08 -11.56 50.41
CA ASP A 222 8.80 -12.18 50.82
C ASP A 222 7.55 -11.45 50.31
N SER A 223 7.72 -10.40 49.49
CA SER A 223 6.60 -9.66 48.91
C SER A 223 5.91 -10.42 47.79
N ASN A 224 4.58 -10.33 47.74
CA ASN A 224 3.76 -10.94 46.69
C ASN A 224 4.01 -10.31 45.31
N VAL A 225 4.09 -8.98 45.25
CA VAL A 225 4.41 -8.23 44.02
C VAL A 225 5.64 -7.35 44.24
N LYS A 226 6.60 -7.42 43.33
CA LYS A 226 7.88 -6.71 43.37
C LYS A 226 8.05 -5.85 42.12
N VAL A 227 8.34 -4.57 42.30
CA VAL A 227 8.43 -3.60 41.21
C VAL A 227 9.77 -2.88 41.22
N ILE A 228 10.38 -2.73 40.05
CA ILE A 228 11.54 -1.85 39.84
C ILE A 228 11.10 -0.68 38.97
N MET A 229 11.31 0.54 39.44
CA MET A 229 11.06 1.75 38.67
C MET A 229 12.37 2.33 38.14
N ILE A 230 12.49 2.44 36.82
CA ILE A 230 13.62 3.11 36.18
C ILE A 230 13.20 4.50 35.72
N VAL A 231 13.97 5.51 36.12
CA VAL A 231 13.70 6.92 35.80
C VAL A 231 14.84 7.45 34.95
N LEU A 232 14.59 7.76 33.68
CA LEU A 232 15.63 8.32 32.82
C LEU A 232 15.92 9.78 33.20
N SER A 233 17.20 10.11 33.38
CA SER A 233 17.65 11.47 33.69
C SER A 233 18.98 11.77 33.02
N SER A 234 19.41 13.03 32.93
CA SER A 234 20.66 13.39 32.22
C SER A 234 21.75 13.98 33.12
N TRP A 235 22.95 14.09 32.56
CA TRP A 235 24.09 14.82 33.15
C TRP A 235 23.88 16.34 33.23
N THR A 236 22.80 16.89 32.69
CA THR A 236 22.59 18.34 32.65
C THR A 236 22.24 18.94 34.02
N GLU A 237 22.48 20.23 34.21
CA GLU A 237 22.03 20.97 35.40
C GLU A 237 20.50 20.91 35.57
N SER A 238 19.76 20.91 34.45
CA SER A 238 18.31 20.71 34.46
C SER A 238 17.94 19.32 34.98
N GLY A 239 18.60 18.27 34.49
CA GLY A 239 18.42 16.89 34.98
C GLY A 239 18.69 16.76 36.47
N TYR A 240 19.76 17.39 36.98
CA TYR A 240 20.05 17.46 38.41
C TYR A 240 18.89 18.03 39.24
N LYS A 241 18.31 19.15 38.80
CA LYS A 241 17.14 19.76 39.47
C LYS A 241 15.89 18.88 39.35
N LYS A 242 15.66 18.28 38.18
CA LYS A 242 14.50 17.41 37.91
C LYS A 242 14.50 16.18 38.80
N ARG A 243 15.65 15.52 39.00
CA ARG A 243 15.78 14.40 39.95
C ARG A 243 15.37 14.78 41.36
N GLN A 244 15.82 15.93 41.86
CA GLN A 244 15.41 16.42 43.17
C GLN A 244 13.90 16.68 43.24
N THR A 245 13.32 17.32 42.23
CA THR A 245 11.87 17.53 42.17
C THR A 245 11.09 16.21 42.15
N PHE A 246 11.56 15.21 41.40
CA PHE A 246 10.94 13.88 41.34
C PHE A 246 10.98 13.18 42.72
N ARG A 247 12.10 13.28 43.45
CA ARG A 247 12.21 12.80 44.85
C ARG A 247 11.23 13.51 45.79
N ASP A 248 11.07 14.82 45.61
CA ASP A 248 10.22 15.65 46.47
C ASP A 248 8.72 15.47 46.20
N THR A 249 8.35 14.78 45.12
CA THR A 249 6.97 14.63 44.61
C THR A 249 6.59 13.16 44.40
N SER A 250 6.79 12.60 43.20
CA SER A 250 6.39 11.24 42.81
C SER A 250 6.88 10.17 43.79
N VAL A 251 8.12 10.27 44.28
CA VAL A 251 8.69 9.30 45.24
C VAL A 251 7.96 9.31 46.58
N LYS A 252 7.46 10.47 47.03
CA LYS A 252 6.70 10.56 48.29
C LYS A 252 5.34 9.87 48.23
N LEU A 253 4.83 9.59 47.02
CA LEU A 253 3.60 8.84 46.81
C LEU A 253 3.81 7.32 46.74
N PHE A 254 5.05 6.84 46.96
CA PHE A 254 5.30 5.40 46.94
C PHE A 254 4.69 4.74 48.19
N PRO A 255 4.06 3.56 48.05
CA PRO A 255 3.62 2.81 49.21
C PRO A 255 4.82 2.34 50.04
N GLN A 256 4.61 2.18 51.34
CA GLN A 256 5.59 1.53 52.21
C GLN A 256 5.75 0.06 51.81
N ASN A 257 7.00 -0.41 51.71
CA ASN A 257 7.30 -1.80 51.34
C ASN A 257 6.75 -2.78 52.39
N SER A 258 5.87 -3.68 51.95
CA SER A 258 5.13 -4.63 52.79
C SER A 258 5.11 -6.02 52.15
N LYS A 259 4.55 -7.02 52.84
CA LYS A 259 4.38 -8.38 52.28
C LYS A 259 3.49 -8.43 51.03
N LYS A 260 2.62 -7.44 50.81
CA LYS A 260 1.76 -7.39 49.62
C LYS A 260 2.49 -6.79 48.42
N PHE A 261 3.34 -5.80 48.64
CA PHE A 261 3.96 -5.01 47.58
C PHE A 261 5.30 -4.44 48.01
N SER A 262 6.29 -4.48 47.13
CA SER A 262 7.55 -3.77 47.32
C SER A 262 8.03 -3.11 46.04
N ILE A 263 8.54 -1.89 46.18
CA ILE A 263 9.06 -1.10 45.08
C ILE A 263 10.42 -0.50 45.44
N ALA A 264 11.29 -0.39 44.44
CA ALA A 264 12.49 0.44 44.48
C ALA A 264 12.61 1.22 43.17
N TYR A 265 13.20 2.42 43.20
CA TYR A 265 13.44 3.21 41.99
C TYR A 265 14.92 3.57 41.83
N ARG A 266 15.39 3.73 40.59
CA ARG A 266 16.73 4.24 40.28
C ARG A 266 16.70 5.19 39.10
N PHE A 267 17.46 6.27 39.20
CA PHE A 267 17.76 7.16 38.08
C PHE A 267 18.82 6.53 37.18
N ILE A 268 18.52 6.39 35.89
CA ILE A 268 19.44 5.83 34.90
C ILE A 268 20.05 6.98 34.11
N LEU A 269 21.37 7.09 34.13
CA LEU A 269 22.21 8.04 33.37
C LEU A 269 23.17 7.25 32.46
N GLY A 270 23.50 7.78 31.29
CA GLY A 270 24.64 7.26 30.51
C GLY A 270 25.98 7.74 31.08
N ASP A 271 27.09 7.40 30.43
CA ASP A 271 28.39 8.04 30.61
C ASP A 271 28.35 9.50 30.17
N ALA A 272 29.26 10.32 30.71
CA ALA A 272 29.30 11.74 30.41
C ALA A 272 29.32 11.99 28.89
N PRO A 273 28.45 12.87 28.37
CA PRO A 273 28.32 13.08 26.92
C PRO A 273 29.50 13.89 26.33
N SER A 274 30.27 14.58 27.17
CA SER A 274 31.49 15.31 26.79
C SER A 274 32.39 15.56 28.02
N SER A 275 33.68 15.84 27.78
CA SER A 275 34.61 16.22 28.86
C SER A 275 34.17 17.49 29.58
N LYS A 276 33.53 18.43 28.89
CA LYS A 276 32.98 19.66 29.50
C LYS A 276 31.83 19.33 30.45
N ALA A 277 30.92 18.44 30.06
CA ALA A 277 29.84 17.99 30.94
C ALA A 277 30.40 17.27 32.17
N GLN A 278 31.40 16.40 31.97
CA GLN A 278 32.09 15.70 33.06
C GLN A 278 32.79 16.67 34.03
N MET A 279 33.51 17.68 33.53
CA MET A 279 34.16 18.70 34.36
C MET A 279 33.16 19.54 35.16
N ASN A 280 32.04 19.92 34.54
CA ASN A 280 31.07 20.82 35.16
C ASN A 280 30.13 20.11 36.14
N MET A 281 29.75 18.87 35.85
CA MET A 281 28.68 18.15 36.56
C MET A 281 29.16 16.91 37.30
N GLY A 282 30.38 16.43 37.04
CA GLY A 282 30.91 15.20 37.63
C GLY A 282 30.91 15.21 39.16
N GLN A 283 31.43 16.28 39.79
CA GLN A 283 31.44 16.37 41.25
C GLN A 283 30.02 16.46 41.83
N LYS A 284 29.13 17.25 41.23
CA LYS A 284 27.73 17.36 41.68
C LYS A 284 27.01 16.01 41.66
N LEU A 285 27.26 15.20 40.63
CA LEU A 285 26.68 13.85 40.50
C LEU A 285 27.27 12.86 41.51
N LEU A 286 28.58 12.96 41.80
CA LEU A 286 29.21 12.17 42.87
C LEU A 286 28.58 12.48 44.22
N ASP A 287 28.50 13.76 44.59
CA ASP A 287 27.91 14.20 45.86
C ASP A 287 26.43 13.77 45.96
N GLU A 288 25.68 13.87 44.86
CA GLU A 288 24.28 13.44 44.79
C GLU A 288 24.14 11.92 44.96
N SER A 289 24.99 11.15 44.31
CA SER A 289 24.98 9.68 44.38
C SER A 289 25.37 9.18 45.76
N GLU A 290 26.36 9.79 46.41
CA GLU A 290 26.73 9.48 47.79
C GLU A 290 25.60 9.80 48.76
N ARG A 291 24.87 10.90 48.53
CA ARG A 291 23.78 11.34 49.39
C ARG A 291 22.53 10.48 49.31
N TYR A 292 22.12 10.12 48.10
CA TYR A 292 20.81 9.48 47.87
C TYR A 292 20.91 8.01 47.48
N GLY A 293 22.04 7.55 46.94
CA GLY A 293 22.23 6.15 46.55
C GLY A 293 21.27 5.63 45.48
N ASP A 294 20.64 6.52 44.71
CA ASP A 294 19.58 6.20 43.75
C ASP A 294 19.96 6.43 42.28
N ILE A 295 21.23 6.71 41.98
CA ILE A 295 21.74 6.99 40.63
C ILE A 295 22.58 5.84 40.10
N ILE A 296 22.30 5.41 38.87
CA ILE A 296 23.04 4.39 38.15
C ILE A 296 23.56 4.96 36.84
N ILE A 297 24.84 4.78 36.60
CA ILE A 297 25.47 5.03 35.31
C ILE A 297 25.56 3.71 34.55
N VAL A 298 24.99 3.70 33.35
CA VAL A 298 25.04 2.57 32.43
C VAL A 298 26.09 2.81 31.33
N PRO A 299 26.72 1.74 30.79
CA PRO A 299 27.83 1.86 29.84
C PRO A 299 27.32 2.24 28.43
N THR A 300 26.95 3.50 28.26
CA THR A 300 26.53 4.12 27.00
C THR A 300 26.55 5.63 27.18
N SER A 301 26.92 6.39 26.14
CA SER A 301 26.95 7.87 26.24
C SER A 301 25.56 8.47 26.55
N ASP A 302 25.51 9.48 27.41
CA ASP A 302 24.29 10.21 27.79
C ASP A 302 23.90 11.29 26.77
N THR A 303 23.95 10.94 25.48
CA THR A 303 23.46 11.77 24.39
C THR A 303 22.05 11.34 23.98
N HIS A 304 21.29 12.27 23.40
CA HIS A 304 19.95 11.98 22.90
C HIS A 304 19.92 10.79 21.91
N ASP A 305 20.94 10.69 21.04
CA ASP A 305 21.03 9.62 20.05
C ASP A 305 21.18 8.22 20.66
N ASN A 306 21.64 8.13 21.91
CA ASN A 306 21.84 6.87 22.63
C ASN A 306 20.74 6.58 23.66
N LEU A 307 19.61 7.29 23.62
CA LEU A 307 18.52 7.14 24.59
C LEU A 307 17.98 5.70 24.66
N SER A 308 17.74 5.06 23.52
CA SER A 308 17.26 3.67 23.50
C SER A 308 18.30 2.67 24.00
N ARG A 309 19.60 2.92 23.74
CA ARG A 309 20.71 2.11 24.29
C ARG A 309 20.75 2.22 25.81
N LYS A 310 20.54 3.43 26.33
CA LYS A 310 20.46 3.71 27.76
C LYS A 310 19.28 3.01 28.44
N VAL A 311 18.09 3.02 27.83
CA VAL A 311 16.94 2.26 28.33
C VAL A 311 17.26 0.76 28.37
N TYR A 312 17.81 0.23 27.28
CA TYR A 312 18.22 -1.17 27.23
C TYR A 312 19.23 -1.54 28.31
N LYS A 313 20.25 -0.72 28.53
CA LYS A 313 21.23 -0.97 29.60
C LYS A 313 20.61 -0.84 31.00
N GLY A 314 19.58 0.00 31.17
CA GLY A 314 18.74 0.01 32.36
C GLY A 314 17.99 -1.31 32.57
N PHE A 315 17.42 -1.88 31.50
CA PHE A 315 16.79 -3.21 31.53
C PHE A 315 17.80 -4.33 31.82
N GLU A 316 19.00 -4.26 31.23
CA GLU A 316 20.09 -5.21 31.49
C GLU A 316 20.54 -5.16 32.95
N TRP A 317 20.60 -3.97 33.55
CA TRP A 317 20.89 -3.80 34.97
C TRP A 317 19.78 -4.39 35.85
N SER A 318 18.51 -4.09 35.57
CA SER A 318 17.38 -4.54 36.39
C SER A 318 17.16 -6.06 36.30
N ASN A 319 17.43 -6.68 35.14
CA ASN A 319 17.26 -8.13 34.91
C ASN A 319 18.13 -9.01 35.84
N LYS A 320 19.13 -8.42 36.50
CA LYS A 320 19.96 -9.08 37.52
C LYS A 320 19.20 -9.37 38.83
N TYR A 321 18.05 -8.74 39.03
CA TYR A 321 17.28 -8.81 40.28
C TYR A 321 15.95 -9.56 40.10
N ALA A 322 15.36 -9.99 41.22
CA ALA A 322 14.04 -10.61 41.23
C ALA A 322 12.93 -9.57 41.39
N PHE A 323 12.19 -9.34 40.31
CA PHE A 323 11.01 -8.47 40.26
C PHE A 323 9.94 -9.07 39.35
N ASP A 324 8.71 -8.56 39.43
CA ASP A 324 7.57 -8.99 38.61
C ASP A 324 7.26 -7.96 37.51
N TYR A 325 7.33 -6.67 37.84
CA TYR A 325 7.12 -5.56 36.91
C TYR A 325 8.25 -4.52 36.91
N ILE A 326 8.52 -3.96 35.73
CA ILE A 326 9.28 -2.71 35.57
C ILE A 326 8.31 -1.58 35.23
N VAL A 327 8.49 -0.46 35.92
CA VAL A 327 7.87 0.82 35.57
C VAL A 327 8.96 1.71 34.97
N LYS A 328 8.79 2.15 33.73
CA LYS A 328 9.69 3.11 33.10
C LYS A 328 9.05 4.48 33.06
N THR A 329 9.80 5.51 33.46
CA THR A 329 9.42 6.92 33.23
C THR A 329 10.66 7.82 33.05
N ASN A 330 10.45 9.13 32.97
CA ASN A 330 11.49 10.15 32.87
C ASN A 330 11.48 11.07 34.10
N ASP A 331 12.58 11.78 34.32
CA ASP A 331 12.73 12.74 35.43
C ASP A 331 11.82 13.98 35.34
N ASP A 332 11.17 14.18 34.19
CA ASP A 332 10.21 15.24 33.91
C ASP A 332 8.76 14.75 33.84
N VAL A 333 8.44 13.64 34.50
CA VAL A 333 7.08 13.09 34.60
C VAL A 333 6.66 12.97 36.06
N PHE A 334 5.48 13.50 36.39
CA PHE A 334 4.82 13.23 37.68
C PHE A 334 4.05 11.90 37.59
N VAL A 335 4.17 11.03 38.59
CA VAL A 335 3.54 9.69 38.58
C VAL A 335 2.78 9.43 39.89
N ARG A 336 1.52 9.03 39.78
CA ARG A 336 0.64 8.58 40.87
C ARG A 336 0.93 7.13 41.26
N MET A 337 2.11 6.89 41.84
CA MET A 337 2.52 5.55 42.25
C MET A 337 1.67 4.96 43.38
N ASP A 338 0.94 5.78 44.12
CA ASP A 338 -0.08 5.36 45.08
C ASP A 338 -1.24 4.62 44.39
N ILE A 339 -1.66 5.06 43.19
CA ILE A 339 -2.68 4.39 42.37
C ILE A 339 -2.09 3.19 41.64
N VAL A 340 -0.97 3.38 40.94
CA VAL A 340 -0.33 2.33 40.13
C VAL A 340 0.04 1.12 40.99
N SER A 341 0.52 1.34 42.22
CA SER A 341 0.87 0.25 43.12
C SER A 341 -0.33 -0.57 43.59
N HIS A 342 -1.51 0.04 43.74
CA HIS A 342 -2.74 -0.68 44.06
C HIS A 342 -3.17 -1.57 42.89
N GLU A 343 -3.16 -1.03 41.67
CA GLU A 343 -3.52 -1.78 40.46
C GLU A 343 -2.58 -2.98 40.23
N LEU A 344 -1.27 -2.81 40.45
CA LEU A 344 -0.31 -3.91 40.32
C LEU A 344 -0.46 -4.96 41.44
N GLN A 345 -0.89 -4.56 42.64
CA GLN A 345 -1.22 -5.52 43.70
C GLN A 345 -2.42 -6.38 43.35
N GLU A 346 -3.46 -5.77 42.78
CA GLU A 346 -4.66 -6.48 42.32
C GLU A 346 -4.36 -7.40 41.14
N LEU A 347 -3.47 -6.98 40.24
CA LEU A 347 -3.04 -7.78 39.09
C LEU A 347 -2.28 -9.05 39.51
N GLY A 348 -1.52 -8.98 40.62
CA GLY A 348 -0.67 -10.07 41.11
C GLY A 348 0.61 -10.26 40.27
N PRO A 349 1.51 -11.20 40.64
CA PRO A 349 2.80 -11.37 39.97
C PRO A 349 2.76 -12.20 38.67
N ASP A 350 1.68 -12.95 38.42
CA ASP A 350 1.64 -14.00 37.39
C ASP A 350 1.35 -13.50 35.96
N LYS A 351 1.17 -12.19 35.76
CA LYS A 351 0.81 -11.66 34.44
C LYS A 351 2.02 -11.68 33.49
N LYS A 352 1.95 -12.57 32.49
CA LYS A 352 2.94 -12.69 31.42
C LYS A 352 2.65 -11.74 30.26
N TYR A 353 3.70 -11.34 29.55
CA TYR A 353 3.67 -10.47 28.38
C TYR A 353 2.86 -9.18 28.61
N TYR A 354 2.91 -8.65 29.83
CA TYR A 354 2.17 -7.46 30.23
C TYR A 354 2.93 -6.21 29.82
N TRP A 355 2.42 -5.51 28.82
CA TRP A 355 2.92 -4.21 28.39
C TRP A 355 1.78 -3.21 28.40
N ARG A 356 1.82 -2.20 29.27
CA ARG A 356 0.74 -1.21 29.42
C ARG A 356 1.29 0.21 29.37
N GLY A 357 0.63 1.09 28.60
CA GLY A 357 0.99 2.50 28.47
C GLY A 357 0.09 3.22 27.47
N LEU A 358 0.36 4.51 27.21
CA LEU A 358 -0.36 5.25 26.17
C LEU A 358 0.07 4.76 24.79
N SER A 359 -0.73 3.88 24.21
CA SER A 359 -0.40 3.18 22.96
C SER A 359 -0.73 3.98 21.71
N TYR A 360 0.11 3.80 20.69
CA TYR A 360 0.03 4.36 19.35
C TYR A 360 0.03 3.23 18.33
N TRP A 361 -0.92 3.27 17.40
CA TRP A 361 -1.11 2.26 16.37
C TRP A 361 -1.29 2.91 14.99
N ASN A 362 -0.85 2.19 13.96
CA ASN A 362 -0.97 2.63 12.56
C ASN A 362 -0.36 4.01 12.30
N ILE A 363 0.70 4.38 13.03
CA ILE A 363 1.38 5.65 12.89
C ILE A 363 2.44 5.57 11.77
N PRO A 364 2.35 6.40 10.71
CA PRO A 364 3.34 6.44 9.65
C PRO A 364 4.71 6.82 10.17
N ALA A 365 5.76 6.14 9.71
CA ALA A 365 7.13 6.46 10.13
C ALA A 365 7.62 7.83 9.62
N ARG A 366 6.98 8.39 8.57
CA ARG A 366 7.34 9.68 7.96
C ARG A 366 6.52 10.86 8.45
N ASN A 367 5.69 10.70 9.48
CA ASN A 367 4.84 11.81 9.93
C ASN A 367 5.73 12.94 10.51
N ALA A 368 5.77 14.09 9.83
CA ALA A 368 6.62 15.23 10.19
C ALA A 368 6.30 15.83 11.57
N GLU A 369 5.13 15.50 12.12
CA GLU A 369 4.67 15.94 13.45
C GLU A 369 5.23 15.10 14.60
N ILE A 370 5.71 13.87 14.34
CA ILE A 370 6.34 13.01 15.33
C ILE A 370 7.84 13.01 15.03
N LYS A 371 8.58 13.89 15.71
CA LYS A 371 10.02 14.07 15.49
C LYS A 371 10.77 12.73 15.55
N SER A 372 11.68 12.58 14.59
CA SER A 372 12.82 11.65 14.54
C SER A 372 12.58 10.15 14.33
N ALA A 373 12.19 9.77 13.10
CA ALA A 373 12.35 8.42 12.57
C ALA A 373 13.48 8.37 11.51
N ALA A 374 14.70 8.76 11.88
CA ALA A 374 15.87 8.60 11.01
C ALA A 374 16.35 7.14 11.08
N PHE A 375 15.64 6.26 10.38
CA PHE A 375 16.05 4.87 10.21
C PHE A 375 17.07 4.73 9.07
N GLY A 376 18.05 3.83 9.22
CA GLY A 376 18.78 3.24 8.08
C GLY A 376 17.93 2.26 7.25
N TYR A 377 16.65 2.05 7.61
CA TYR A 377 15.71 1.12 7.00
C TYR A 377 14.31 1.73 6.87
N LYS A 378 13.69 1.68 5.68
CA LYS A 378 12.39 2.33 5.43
C LYS A 378 11.23 1.50 6.00
N LEU A 379 10.85 1.69 7.26
CA LEU A 379 9.56 1.23 7.78
C LEU A 379 8.45 2.16 7.28
N PRO A 380 7.34 1.67 6.70
CA PRO A 380 6.21 2.53 6.29
C PRO A 380 5.37 2.97 7.50
N ILE A 381 5.14 2.07 8.44
CA ILE A 381 4.38 2.27 9.69
C ILE A 381 5.26 1.78 10.84
N PHE A 382 5.24 2.47 11.97
CA PHE A 382 5.78 1.92 13.20
C PHE A 382 4.93 0.72 13.68
N PRO A 383 5.56 -0.38 14.12
CA PRO A 383 4.88 -1.35 14.97
C PRO A 383 4.18 -0.66 16.15
N PRO A 384 3.09 -1.23 16.70
CA PRO A 384 2.44 -0.67 17.88
C PRO A 384 3.46 -0.36 18.97
N PHE A 385 3.40 0.84 19.52
CA PHE A 385 4.33 1.31 20.55
C PHE A 385 3.61 2.11 21.64
N THR A 386 4.25 2.35 22.78
CA THR A 386 3.72 3.18 23.86
C THR A 386 4.58 4.42 24.03
N ALA A 387 3.96 5.57 24.28
CA ALA A 387 4.62 6.81 24.68
C ALA A 387 5.79 6.61 25.66
N GLY A 388 6.92 7.28 25.41
CA GLY A 388 8.10 7.21 26.28
C GLY A 388 7.90 7.82 27.66
N THR A 389 6.80 8.55 27.86
CA THR A 389 6.44 9.23 29.12
C THR A 389 6.29 8.24 30.28
N PHE A 390 5.55 7.15 30.08
CA PHE A 390 5.29 6.16 31.11
C PHE A 390 4.80 4.85 30.50
N TYR A 391 5.40 3.72 30.91
CA TYR A 391 4.89 2.39 30.61
C TYR A 391 5.33 1.35 31.63
N ILE A 392 4.57 0.26 31.71
CA ILE A 392 4.79 -0.87 32.61
C ILE A 392 5.05 -2.12 31.78
N LEU A 393 6.07 -2.90 32.16
CA LEU A 393 6.47 -4.16 31.52
C LEU A 393 6.56 -5.28 32.57
N SER A 394 6.10 -6.48 32.23
CA SER A 394 6.38 -7.68 33.04
C SER A 394 7.83 -8.18 32.85
N ARG A 395 8.34 -8.90 33.84
CA ARG A 395 9.72 -9.41 33.87
C ARG A 395 10.07 -10.31 32.69
N ASP A 396 9.13 -11.11 32.21
CA ASP A 396 9.34 -12.00 31.06
C ASP A 396 9.60 -11.23 29.76
N ILE A 397 8.99 -10.06 29.57
CA ILE A 397 9.34 -9.14 28.46
C ILE A 397 10.79 -8.66 28.62
N ILE A 398 11.20 -8.27 29.82
CA ILE A 398 12.57 -7.81 30.06
C ILE A 398 13.58 -8.94 29.79
N SER A 399 13.27 -10.15 30.23
CA SER A 399 14.11 -11.34 30.01
C SER A 399 14.20 -11.71 28.53
N LEU A 400 13.14 -11.45 27.76
CA LEU A 400 13.10 -11.64 26.32
C LEU A 400 13.97 -10.61 25.58
N LEU A 401 13.95 -9.36 26.05
CA LEU A 401 14.71 -8.26 25.46
C LEU A 401 16.21 -8.34 25.80
N VAL A 402 16.58 -8.72 27.03
CA VAL A 402 17.96 -8.76 27.51
C VAL A 402 18.61 -10.11 27.15
N THR A 403 19.10 -10.21 25.91
CA THR A 403 19.79 -11.39 25.35
C THR A 403 21.04 -10.98 24.55
N ASP A 404 22.04 -11.84 24.36
CA ASP A 404 23.27 -11.47 23.61
C ASP A 404 23.09 -11.32 22.08
N ALA A 405 21.85 -11.15 21.60
CA ALA A 405 21.53 -11.01 20.19
C ALA A 405 21.81 -9.59 19.65
N PRO A 406 22.18 -9.45 18.36
CA PRO A 406 22.31 -8.15 17.71
C PRO A 406 20.95 -7.43 17.71
N ARG A 407 20.94 -6.14 18.09
CA ARG A 407 19.72 -5.32 18.17
C ARG A 407 19.88 -3.97 17.52
N LEU A 408 18.77 -3.51 16.95
CA LEU A 408 18.65 -2.17 16.41
C LEU A 408 18.35 -1.17 17.54
N PHE A 409 18.98 0.00 17.49
CA PHE A 409 18.71 1.11 18.40
C PHE A 409 18.29 2.34 17.60
N THR A 410 17.17 2.95 17.98
CA THR A 410 16.72 4.26 17.46
C THR A 410 17.01 5.37 18.47
N LYS A 411 16.81 6.63 18.06
CA LYS A 411 16.93 7.79 18.96
C LYS A 411 15.79 7.88 19.99
N ASN A 412 14.65 7.23 19.72
CA ASN A 412 13.42 7.30 20.51
C ASN A 412 13.16 5.96 21.20
N ASP A 413 13.16 5.93 22.53
CA ASP A 413 13.07 4.68 23.29
C ASP A 413 11.71 3.99 23.19
N ASP A 414 10.64 4.77 23.09
CA ASP A 414 9.27 4.28 22.93
C ASP A 414 9.07 3.49 21.64
N GLN A 415 9.47 4.08 20.52
CA GLN A 415 9.41 3.44 19.21
C GLN A 415 10.29 2.19 19.16
N ASN A 416 11.46 2.23 19.80
CA ASN A 416 12.39 1.11 19.79
C ASN A 416 11.85 -0.12 20.53
N LEU A 417 11.12 0.09 21.63
CA LEU A 417 10.46 -0.99 22.36
C LEU A 417 9.42 -1.71 21.48
N GLY A 418 8.62 -0.96 20.72
CA GLY A 418 7.66 -1.55 19.76
C GLY A 418 8.36 -2.37 18.67
N ILE A 419 9.51 -1.91 18.17
CA ILE A 419 10.32 -2.64 17.18
C ILE A 419 10.85 -3.95 17.77
N TRP A 420 11.36 -3.94 19.00
CA TRP A 420 11.91 -5.15 19.62
C TRP A 420 10.85 -6.20 19.96
N LEU A 421 9.63 -5.77 20.30
CA LEU A 421 8.53 -6.67 20.67
C LEU A 421 7.71 -7.16 19.48
N PHE A 422 7.83 -6.50 18.33
CA PHE A 422 7.09 -6.84 17.12
C PHE A 422 7.28 -8.30 16.65
N PRO A 423 8.51 -8.85 16.57
CA PRO A 423 8.72 -10.26 16.14
C PRO A 423 8.05 -11.28 17.06
N TYR A 424 7.79 -10.91 18.32
CA TYR A 424 7.16 -11.76 19.32
C TYR A 424 5.64 -11.60 19.38
N ASN A 425 5.06 -10.73 18.54
CA ASN A 425 3.63 -10.41 18.52
C ASN A 425 3.08 -9.96 19.89
N ILE A 426 3.92 -9.34 20.72
CA ILE A 426 3.54 -8.75 22.00
C ILE A 426 3.06 -7.32 21.72
N LYS A 427 1.85 -6.99 22.18
CA LYS A 427 1.16 -5.74 21.85
C LYS A 427 0.91 -4.91 23.11
N PRO A 428 0.90 -3.57 23.02
CA PRO A 428 0.65 -2.73 24.17
C PRO A 428 -0.83 -2.72 24.54
N ILE A 429 -1.11 -2.64 25.83
CA ILE A 429 -2.41 -2.39 26.43
C ILE A 429 -2.54 -0.89 26.64
N HIS A 430 -3.56 -0.29 26.03
CA HIS A 430 -3.79 1.15 26.09
C HIS A 430 -4.14 1.63 27.50
N ASP A 431 -3.53 2.74 27.94
CA ASP A 431 -3.97 3.50 29.12
C ASP A 431 -3.99 5.00 28.81
N ARG A 432 -5.20 5.55 28.67
CA ARG A 432 -5.41 6.98 28.36
C ARG A 432 -4.94 7.91 29.48
N ARG A 433 -4.81 7.45 30.72
CA ARG A 433 -4.49 8.28 31.91
C ARG A 433 -3.06 8.82 31.93
N ILE A 434 -2.29 8.60 30.88
CA ILE A 434 -0.91 9.06 30.70
C ILE A 434 -0.91 10.23 29.73
N GLN A 435 -0.38 11.38 30.15
CA GLN A 435 -0.51 12.64 29.43
C GLN A 435 0.84 13.18 28.97
N GLN A 436 0.98 13.34 27.65
CA GLN A 436 2.21 13.85 27.03
C GLN A 436 2.19 15.36 26.76
N THR A 437 1.00 15.95 26.62
CA THR A 437 0.82 17.35 26.22
C THR A 437 0.60 18.25 27.44
N ASP A 438 0.64 19.57 27.21
CA ASP A 438 0.42 20.60 28.24
C ASP A 438 -1.08 20.74 28.63
N VAL A 439 -1.65 19.65 29.13
CA VAL A 439 -3.04 19.51 29.60
C VAL A 439 -3.08 18.69 30.89
N CYS A 440 -4.15 18.77 31.66
CA CYS A 440 -4.32 18.00 32.88
C CYS A 440 -5.74 17.43 33.01
N GLU A 441 -5.86 16.14 33.30
CA GLU A 441 -7.14 15.48 33.61
C GLU A 441 -7.08 14.83 34.99
N ASP A 442 -8.15 14.93 35.75
CA ASP A 442 -8.16 14.60 37.19
C ASP A 442 -8.03 13.09 37.51
N ASP A 443 -8.17 12.20 36.52
CA ASP A 443 -7.94 10.76 36.65
C ASP A 443 -6.57 10.31 36.12
N MET A 444 -5.67 11.26 35.78
CA MET A 444 -4.34 10.94 35.26
C MET A 444 -3.49 10.17 36.29
N ILE A 445 -2.66 9.24 35.78
CA ILE A 445 -1.67 8.51 36.56
C ILE A 445 -0.24 8.96 36.27
N ALA A 446 -0.01 9.56 35.10
CA ALA A 446 1.28 10.11 34.72
C ALA A 446 1.10 11.36 33.86
N LYS A 447 1.86 12.42 34.15
CA LYS A 447 1.86 13.67 33.37
C LYS A 447 3.27 14.17 33.11
N HIS A 448 3.57 14.44 31.83
CA HIS A 448 4.82 15.05 31.40
C HIS A 448 4.85 16.57 31.66
N PHE A 449 6.05 17.09 31.94
CA PHE A 449 6.37 18.50 32.13
C PHE A 449 7.51 18.92 31.19
N GLY A 450 7.15 19.36 29.99
CA GLY A 450 8.09 19.85 28.98
C GLY A 450 8.65 21.24 29.33
N GLY A 451 9.88 21.51 28.87
CA GLY A 451 10.52 22.82 29.04
C GLY A 451 9.84 23.96 28.25
N ASP A 452 9.05 23.61 27.24
CA ASP A 452 8.33 24.54 26.36
C ASP A 452 6.87 24.77 26.80
N PHE A 453 6.44 24.20 27.93
CA PHE A 453 5.06 24.33 28.41
C PHE A 453 4.85 25.72 29.02
N GLU A 454 3.71 26.33 28.74
CA GLU A 454 3.40 27.71 29.15
C GLU A 454 2.73 27.72 30.53
N GLY A 455 3.42 28.24 31.55
CA GLY A 455 2.89 28.42 32.91
C GLY A 455 3.97 28.23 33.98
N ASP A 456 3.73 28.74 35.19
CA ASP A 456 4.63 28.57 36.35
C ASP A 456 4.36 27.27 37.13
N GLN A 457 3.34 26.49 36.73
CA GLN A 457 2.92 25.29 37.44
C GLN A 457 3.89 24.12 37.24
N SER A 458 4.17 23.41 38.32
CA SER A 458 5.19 22.37 38.43
C SER A 458 4.63 21.05 38.97
N MET A 459 5.44 20.00 38.99
CA MET A 459 5.08 18.73 39.65
C MET A 459 4.73 18.91 41.14
N LYS A 460 5.30 19.93 41.80
CA LYS A 460 5.06 20.20 43.23
C LYS A 460 3.62 20.65 43.45
N ASP A 461 3.07 21.44 42.55
CA ASP A 461 1.69 21.93 42.66
C ASP A 461 0.68 20.77 42.53
N ILE A 462 0.92 19.83 41.62
CA ILE A 462 0.11 18.60 41.54
C ILE A 462 0.24 17.77 42.83
N TYR A 463 1.45 17.59 43.33
CA TYR A 463 1.67 16.86 44.58
C TYR A 463 0.95 17.51 45.78
N GLU A 464 1.01 18.84 45.89
CA GLU A 464 0.30 19.61 46.91
C GLU A 464 -1.21 19.48 46.76
N ASN A 465 -1.74 19.51 45.53
CA ASN A 465 -3.16 19.30 45.29
C ASN A 465 -3.60 17.90 45.77
N VAL A 466 -2.86 16.87 45.41
CA VAL A 466 -3.15 15.47 45.80
C VAL A 466 -3.09 15.29 47.31
N THR A 467 -2.04 15.80 47.96
CA THR A 467 -1.85 15.64 49.41
C THR A 467 -2.83 16.45 50.25
N ASN A 468 -3.31 17.59 49.72
CA ASN A 468 -4.33 18.41 50.39
C ASN A 468 -5.78 18.04 50.02
N ASN A 469 -6.01 16.89 49.36
CA ASN A 469 -7.33 16.44 48.89
C ASN A 469 -8.06 17.48 48.01
N LYS A 470 -7.32 18.31 47.27
CA LYS A 470 -7.86 19.17 46.22
C LYS A 470 -8.04 18.38 44.92
N ARG A 471 -8.71 18.99 43.94
CA ARG A 471 -8.72 18.42 42.57
C ARG A 471 -7.28 18.40 42.05
N MET A 472 -6.86 17.27 41.49
CA MET A 472 -5.46 17.05 41.11
C MET A 472 -4.97 18.11 40.11
N CYS A 473 -5.83 18.45 39.16
CA CYS A 473 -5.55 19.41 38.10
C CYS A 473 -5.98 20.85 38.42
N GLU A 474 -6.29 21.17 39.68
CA GLU A 474 -6.60 22.54 40.10
C GLU A 474 -5.43 23.48 39.81
N GLY A 475 -5.69 24.55 39.06
CA GLY A 475 -4.66 25.51 38.63
C GLY A 475 -3.90 25.12 37.36
N PHE A 476 -4.19 23.97 36.76
CA PHE A 476 -3.60 23.53 35.49
C PHE A 476 -4.52 23.81 34.29
N LYS A 477 -3.95 23.74 33.08
CA LYS A 477 -4.72 23.90 31.84
C LYS A 477 -5.70 22.74 31.65
N GLN A 478 -6.98 23.03 31.83
CA GLN A 478 -8.10 22.13 31.53
C GLN A 478 -8.97 22.63 30.36
N ARG A 479 -8.65 23.80 29.79
CA ARG A 479 -9.34 24.36 28.59
C ARG A 479 -9.19 23.48 27.34
N PHE A 480 -8.19 22.62 27.33
CA PHE A 480 -7.86 21.67 26.28
C PHE A 480 -8.02 20.25 26.82
N CYS A 481 -8.40 19.29 25.98
CA CYS A 481 -8.50 17.87 26.37
C CYS A 481 -7.20 17.10 26.12
N ALA A 482 -6.92 16.11 26.96
CA ALA A 482 -5.90 15.12 26.67
C ALA A 482 -6.29 14.17 25.53
N LEU A 483 -5.29 13.54 24.91
CA LEU A 483 -5.52 12.52 23.87
C LEU A 483 -6.39 11.40 24.42
N CYS A 484 -7.41 10.98 23.67
CA CYS A 484 -8.38 9.96 24.05
C CYS A 484 -9.26 10.30 25.27
N TYR A 485 -9.39 11.60 25.60
CA TYR A 485 -10.39 12.10 26.53
C TYR A 485 -11.58 12.74 25.81
N PRO A 486 -12.80 12.71 26.40
CA PRO A 486 -13.93 13.49 25.92
C PRO A 486 -13.64 15.00 25.94
N CYS A 487 -13.78 15.66 24.78
CA CYS A 487 -13.48 17.10 24.61
C CYS A 487 -14.72 18.01 24.62
N TRP A 488 -15.86 17.56 25.16
CA TRP A 488 -17.10 18.33 25.11
C TRP A 488 -16.94 19.69 25.82
N GLY A 489 -17.15 20.77 25.06
CA GLY A 489 -17.06 22.15 25.56
C GLY A 489 -15.64 22.70 25.75
N ARG A 490 -14.61 22.06 25.18
CA ARG A 490 -13.19 22.50 25.24
C ARG A 490 -12.75 23.21 23.96
N GLU A 491 -11.69 24.00 24.04
CA GLU A 491 -11.22 24.89 22.95
C GLU A 491 -10.52 24.17 21.79
N ASN A 492 -9.98 22.97 22.02
CA ASN A 492 -9.36 22.13 20.99
C ASN A 492 -9.95 20.73 21.02
N HIS A 493 -9.97 20.06 19.87
CA HIS A 493 -10.22 18.63 19.81
C HIS A 493 -8.98 17.93 19.25
N TRP A 494 -8.52 16.86 19.89
CA TRP A 494 -7.43 16.05 19.33
C TRP A 494 -7.74 15.46 17.94
N LYS A 495 -9.02 15.41 17.55
CA LYS A 495 -9.46 15.08 16.18
C LYS A 495 -9.04 16.12 15.15
N ASP A 496 -8.92 17.39 15.56
CA ASP A 496 -8.43 18.47 14.70
C ASP A 496 -6.95 18.28 14.34
N LEU A 497 -6.22 17.50 15.14
CA LEU A 497 -4.82 17.11 14.94
C LEU A 497 -4.69 15.75 14.21
N ASN A 498 -5.74 15.31 13.51
CA ASN A 498 -5.81 14.04 12.79
C ASN A 498 -5.64 12.78 13.66
N PHE A 499 -5.84 12.86 14.97
CA PHE A 499 -5.82 11.67 15.84
C PHE A 499 -7.22 11.08 16.03
N ASP A 500 -7.29 9.75 16.05
CA ASP A 500 -8.45 8.98 16.48
C ASP A 500 -8.09 8.12 17.70
N CYS A 501 -9.10 7.67 18.45
CA CYS A 501 -8.90 6.90 19.67
C CYS A 501 -9.78 5.65 19.70
N ASP A 502 -9.13 4.49 19.59
CA ASP A 502 -9.71 3.16 19.69
C ASP A 502 -9.53 2.65 21.13
N GLU A 503 -10.58 2.13 21.76
CA GLU A 503 -10.52 1.70 23.17
C GLU A 503 -9.53 0.57 23.43
N VAL A 504 -9.23 -0.24 22.40
CA VAL A 504 -8.32 -1.39 22.48
C VAL A 504 -6.92 -1.03 22.00
N LYS A 505 -6.81 -0.32 20.88
CA LYS A 505 -5.53 0.01 20.24
C LYS A 505 -4.92 1.30 20.80
N GLY A 506 -5.74 2.22 21.30
CA GLY A 506 -5.32 3.55 21.70
C GLY A 506 -5.32 4.54 20.55
N ILE A 507 -4.26 5.33 20.43
CA ILE A 507 -4.19 6.45 19.49
C ILE A 507 -3.89 5.94 18.07
N THR A 508 -4.76 6.30 17.13
CA THR A 508 -4.63 6.07 15.69
C THR A 508 -4.77 7.39 14.93
N LEU A 509 -4.81 7.35 13.59
CA LEU A 509 -5.10 8.53 12.76
C LEU A 509 -6.53 8.48 12.22
N LEU A 510 -7.23 9.62 12.18
CA LEU A 510 -8.57 9.75 11.58
C LEU A 510 -8.52 9.55 10.07
N ASN A 511 -7.66 10.32 9.42
CA ASN A 511 -7.30 10.14 8.02
C ASN A 511 -5.92 9.50 8.01
N GLN A 512 -5.87 8.19 7.73
CA GLN A 512 -4.60 7.57 7.38
C GLN A 512 -4.10 8.26 6.11
N SER A 513 -2.99 9.00 6.22
CA SER A 513 -2.22 9.35 5.04
C SER A 513 -1.95 8.04 4.32
N THR A 514 -2.29 7.98 3.03
CA THR A 514 -2.02 6.82 2.19
C THR A 514 -0.58 6.44 2.42
N LEU A 515 -0.38 5.31 3.10
CA LEU A 515 0.94 4.74 3.28
C LEU A 515 1.38 4.33 1.89
N ILE A 516 2.06 5.26 1.22
CA ILE A 516 2.93 4.97 0.10
C ILE A 516 4.04 4.13 0.72
N ILE A 517 3.75 2.84 0.89
CA ILE A 517 4.78 1.85 1.08
C ILE A 517 5.55 1.94 -0.23
N ASP A 518 6.70 2.63 -0.21
CA ASP A 518 7.74 2.54 -1.24
C ASP A 518 8.28 1.09 -1.22
N ASN A 519 7.42 0.10 -1.44
CA ASN A 519 7.81 -1.23 -1.81
C ASN A 519 7.97 -1.16 -3.33
N PRO A 520 9.18 -1.30 -3.89
CA PRO A 520 9.36 -1.34 -5.33
C PRO A 520 8.58 -2.49 -6.01
N LYS A 521 7.96 -3.39 -5.23
CA LYS A 521 6.99 -4.39 -5.69
C LYS A 521 5.55 -3.88 -5.87
N TYR A 522 5.12 -2.82 -5.19
CA TYR A 522 3.72 -2.35 -5.18
C TYR A 522 3.58 -0.87 -5.57
N SER A 523 4.49 -0.34 -6.39
CA SER A 523 4.33 0.97 -7.04
C SER A 523 3.27 0.95 -8.16
N VAL A 524 2.46 -0.11 -8.23
CA VAL A 524 1.40 -0.27 -9.21
C VAL A 524 0.25 0.64 -8.82
N ALA A 525 -0.02 1.65 -9.63
CA ALA A 525 -1.25 2.43 -9.50
C ALA A 525 -2.43 1.47 -9.64
N VAL A 526 -3.20 1.20 -8.58
CA VAL A 526 -4.33 0.24 -8.59
C VAL A 526 -5.41 0.66 -9.60
N PHE A 527 -5.56 1.97 -9.75
CA PHE A 527 -6.41 2.58 -10.73
C PHE A 527 -5.61 3.55 -11.59
N ASP A 528 -5.93 3.57 -12.87
CA ASP A 528 -5.47 4.58 -13.80
C ASP A 528 -6.62 5.02 -14.71
N ASP A 529 -6.65 6.31 -15.03
CA ASP A 529 -7.68 6.83 -15.90
C ASP A 529 -7.21 6.75 -17.35
N PRO A 530 -7.82 5.90 -18.19
CA PRO A 530 -7.48 5.86 -19.61
C PRO A 530 -8.06 7.12 -20.27
N MET A 531 -7.22 8.16 -20.33
CA MET A 531 -7.30 9.35 -21.18
C MET A 531 -8.47 10.33 -20.89
N ASN A 532 -8.13 11.59 -20.68
CA ASN A 532 -9.10 12.70 -20.53
C ASN A 532 -9.56 13.21 -21.90
N VAL A 533 -10.36 12.41 -22.62
CA VAL A 533 -10.95 12.82 -23.90
C VAL A 533 -12.46 13.02 -23.74
N THR A 534 -12.99 14.05 -24.39
CA THR A 534 -14.43 14.32 -24.42
C THR A 534 -15.12 13.34 -25.37
N MET A 535 -16.09 12.58 -24.87
CA MET A 535 -16.85 11.60 -25.67
C MET A 535 -17.52 12.25 -26.88
N GLY A 536 -17.34 11.65 -28.05
CA GLY A 536 -17.93 12.14 -29.30
C GLY A 536 -17.17 13.27 -29.98
N SER A 537 -15.99 13.65 -29.48
CA SER A 537 -15.08 14.57 -30.15
C SER A 537 -14.40 13.92 -31.36
N GLU A 538 -13.67 14.71 -32.16
CA GLU A 538 -12.87 14.17 -33.27
C GLU A 538 -11.82 13.15 -32.80
N GLU A 539 -11.32 13.32 -31.57
CA GLU A 539 -10.33 12.46 -30.93
C GLU A 539 -10.95 11.19 -30.29
N ASP A 540 -12.26 11.17 -30.01
CA ASP A 540 -12.98 10.03 -29.43
C ASP A 540 -14.32 9.79 -30.13
N LYS A 541 -14.23 9.16 -31.31
CA LYS A 541 -15.39 8.94 -32.20
C LYS A 541 -16.41 7.99 -31.60
N TRP A 542 -17.68 8.20 -31.95
CA TRP A 542 -18.76 7.28 -31.59
C TRP A 542 -18.62 5.93 -32.31
N ILE A 543 -18.67 4.84 -31.54
CA ILE A 543 -18.92 3.49 -32.06
C ILE A 543 -20.43 3.28 -32.19
N ILE A 544 -21.16 3.65 -31.14
CA ILE A 544 -22.62 3.73 -31.14
C ILE A 544 -22.98 5.17 -30.74
N PRO A 545 -23.55 5.97 -31.66
CA PRO A 545 -23.86 7.37 -31.41
C PRO A 545 -24.64 7.60 -30.11
N GLY A 546 -24.12 8.48 -29.25
CA GLY A 546 -24.75 8.87 -27.98
C GLY A 546 -24.70 7.81 -26.87
N LEU A 547 -24.04 6.66 -27.10
CA LEU A 547 -24.01 5.55 -26.14
C LEU A 547 -22.59 5.05 -25.83
N LEU A 548 -21.78 4.84 -26.86
CA LEU A 548 -20.47 4.22 -26.76
C LEU A 548 -19.46 4.87 -27.71
N SER A 549 -18.39 5.44 -27.17
CA SER A 549 -17.25 5.97 -27.92
C SER A 549 -16.08 4.97 -27.98
N GLN A 550 -14.98 5.35 -28.62
CA GLN A 550 -13.76 4.53 -28.69
C GLN A 550 -13.10 4.31 -27.33
N HIS A 551 -13.32 5.21 -26.37
CA HIS A 551 -12.64 5.19 -25.07
C HIS A 551 -13.55 5.11 -23.84
N SER A 552 -14.85 5.42 -23.96
CA SER A 552 -15.78 5.42 -22.83
C SER A 552 -17.25 5.20 -23.24
N SER A 553 -18.13 4.95 -22.28
CA SER A 553 -19.59 5.02 -22.44
C SER A 553 -20.16 6.13 -21.57
N VAL A 554 -21.35 6.62 -21.92
CA VAL A 554 -22.13 7.57 -21.11
C VAL A 554 -22.44 7.03 -19.70
N TYR A 555 -22.37 5.71 -19.49
CA TYR A 555 -22.57 5.08 -18.17
C TYR A 555 -21.27 4.77 -17.43
N SER A 556 -20.11 4.74 -18.09
CA SER A 556 -18.85 4.23 -17.50
C SER A 556 -18.39 4.97 -16.24
N ARG A 557 -18.79 6.24 -16.07
CA ARG A 557 -18.42 7.10 -14.93
C ARG A 557 -19.62 7.50 -14.05
N THR A 558 -20.76 6.82 -14.17
CA THR A 558 -21.99 7.11 -13.39
C THR A 558 -22.33 5.94 -12.48
N ASN A 559 -23.24 6.12 -11.52
CA ASN A 559 -23.74 5.04 -10.65
C ASN A 559 -24.55 3.95 -11.40
N GLN A 560 -24.70 4.09 -12.72
CA GLN A 560 -25.39 3.15 -13.60
C GLN A 560 -24.41 2.31 -14.46
N TRP A 561 -23.11 2.38 -14.18
CA TRP A 561 -22.05 1.62 -14.87
C TRP A 561 -22.33 0.11 -14.94
N TYR A 562 -23.00 -0.45 -13.92
CA TYR A 562 -23.38 -1.87 -13.84
C TYR A 562 -24.39 -2.32 -14.90
N LEU A 563 -25.05 -1.39 -15.60
CA LEU A 563 -25.98 -1.72 -16.69
C LEU A 563 -25.25 -2.15 -17.97
N LEU A 564 -23.98 -1.81 -18.13
CA LEU A 564 -23.17 -2.19 -19.29
C LEU A 564 -22.84 -3.69 -19.21
N HIS A 565 -23.27 -4.46 -20.21
CA HIS A 565 -23.00 -5.90 -20.32
C HIS A 565 -22.23 -6.20 -21.60
N TRP A 566 -21.16 -6.97 -21.48
CA TRP A 566 -20.26 -7.31 -22.57
C TRP A 566 -20.26 -8.83 -22.78
N VAL A 567 -20.51 -9.24 -24.01
CA VAL A 567 -20.40 -10.63 -24.46
C VAL A 567 -19.61 -10.67 -25.76
N CYS A 568 -18.93 -11.78 -26.02
CA CYS A 568 -18.14 -11.95 -27.24
C CYS A 568 -18.55 -13.21 -28.01
N TRP A 569 -18.64 -13.10 -29.33
CA TRP A 569 -18.99 -14.19 -30.24
C TRP A 569 -18.14 -14.14 -31.51
N THR A 570 -17.21 -15.09 -31.67
CA THR A 570 -16.22 -15.08 -32.75
C THR A 570 -16.42 -16.18 -33.80
N THR A 571 -17.45 -17.01 -33.65
CA THR A 571 -17.74 -18.16 -34.53
C THR A 571 -18.89 -17.86 -35.50
N ASP A 572 -19.08 -18.68 -36.52
CA ASP A 572 -20.12 -18.50 -37.54
C ASP A 572 -21.53 -18.36 -36.92
N PRO A 573 -22.42 -17.51 -37.46
CA PRO A 573 -23.77 -17.31 -36.93
C PRO A 573 -24.59 -18.61 -36.82
N SER A 574 -24.37 -19.59 -37.70
CA SER A 574 -25.06 -20.89 -37.66
C SER A 574 -24.74 -21.73 -36.41
N THR A 575 -23.65 -21.40 -35.70
CA THR A 575 -23.25 -22.07 -34.46
C THR A 575 -23.89 -21.46 -33.21
N PHE A 576 -24.63 -20.35 -33.37
CA PHE A 576 -25.34 -19.70 -32.28
C PHE A 576 -26.58 -20.51 -31.90
N GLN A 577 -26.54 -21.15 -30.73
CA GLN A 577 -27.56 -22.09 -30.26
C GLN A 577 -28.72 -21.42 -29.50
N GLU A 578 -29.81 -22.15 -29.34
CA GLU A 578 -30.97 -21.77 -28.51
C GLU A 578 -30.56 -21.34 -27.09
N ARG A 579 -29.62 -22.06 -26.47
CA ARG A 579 -29.13 -21.73 -25.11
C ARG A 579 -28.51 -20.33 -25.03
N HIS A 580 -27.91 -19.83 -26.10
CA HIS A 580 -27.26 -18.51 -26.11
C HIS A 580 -28.28 -17.38 -26.19
N TYR A 581 -29.38 -17.57 -26.96
CA TYR A 581 -30.51 -16.65 -26.92
C TYR A 581 -31.09 -16.56 -25.52
N LYS A 582 -31.32 -17.72 -24.87
CA LYS A 582 -31.83 -17.76 -23.50
C LYS A 582 -30.86 -17.14 -22.51
N ALA A 583 -29.56 -17.39 -22.60
CA ALA A 583 -28.57 -16.77 -21.74
C ALA A 583 -28.62 -15.22 -21.77
N ILE A 584 -28.87 -14.63 -22.95
CA ILE A 584 -29.08 -13.18 -23.08
C ILE A 584 -30.41 -12.76 -22.44
N GLU A 585 -31.51 -13.50 -22.67
CA GLU A 585 -32.82 -13.21 -22.05
C GLU A 585 -32.74 -13.17 -20.53
N LEU A 586 -31.98 -14.10 -19.93
CA LEU A 586 -31.76 -14.17 -18.49
C LEU A 586 -31.16 -12.86 -17.92
N ILE A 587 -30.30 -12.15 -18.67
CA ILE A 587 -29.79 -10.82 -18.28
C ILE A 587 -30.96 -9.85 -18.09
N TRP A 588 -31.85 -9.77 -19.07
CA TRP A 588 -32.96 -8.82 -19.05
C TRP A 588 -34.12 -9.21 -18.15
N VAL A 589 -34.30 -10.50 -17.86
CA VAL A 589 -35.25 -10.93 -16.81
C VAL A 589 -34.86 -10.32 -15.47
N HIS A 590 -33.58 -10.36 -15.12
CA HIS A 590 -33.07 -9.85 -13.84
C HIS A 590 -32.69 -8.38 -13.87
N THR A 591 -32.29 -7.85 -15.03
CA THR A 591 -31.89 -6.44 -15.22
C THR A 591 -32.47 -5.92 -16.55
N PRO A 592 -33.77 -5.58 -16.63
CA PRO A 592 -34.42 -5.18 -17.89
C PRO A 592 -33.83 -3.94 -18.57
N LYS A 593 -33.13 -3.10 -17.79
CA LYS A 593 -32.43 -1.90 -18.29
C LYS A 593 -30.99 -2.17 -18.74
N ALA A 594 -30.53 -3.42 -18.70
CA ALA A 594 -29.19 -3.79 -19.13
C ALA A 594 -28.98 -3.48 -20.62
N ILE A 595 -27.77 -3.01 -20.93
CA ILE A 595 -27.32 -2.66 -22.27
C ILE A 595 -26.29 -3.71 -22.67
N VAL A 596 -26.66 -4.56 -23.62
CA VAL A 596 -25.85 -5.71 -24.04
C VAL A 596 -25.06 -5.34 -25.29
N PHE A 597 -23.75 -5.38 -25.22
CA PHE A 597 -22.86 -5.25 -26.36
C PHE A 597 -22.30 -6.62 -26.75
N VAL A 598 -22.64 -7.05 -27.96
CA VAL A 598 -22.16 -8.31 -28.53
C VAL A 598 -20.99 -8.00 -29.45
N LEU A 599 -19.77 -8.20 -28.95
CA LEU A 599 -18.57 -8.07 -29.76
C LEU A 599 -18.42 -9.28 -30.67
N THR A 600 -18.31 -9.06 -31.98
CA THR A 600 -18.25 -10.16 -32.93
C THR A 600 -17.34 -9.91 -34.13
N THR A 601 -16.86 -10.99 -34.73
CA THR A 601 -16.20 -11.00 -36.04
C THR A 601 -17.16 -11.45 -37.16
N THR A 602 -18.32 -12.03 -36.83
CA THR A 602 -19.12 -12.84 -37.76
C THR A 602 -20.61 -12.47 -37.80
N LEU A 603 -21.23 -12.06 -36.67
CA LEU A 603 -22.67 -11.81 -36.64
C LEU A 603 -23.05 -10.55 -37.47
N PRO A 604 -24.20 -10.57 -38.18
CA PRO A 604 -24.73 -9.40 -38.85
C PRO A 604 -25.27 -8.36 -37.85
N GLN A 605 -25.42 -7.11 -38.29
CA GLN A 605 -25.73 -5.98 -37.40
C GLN A 605 -27.14 -6.06 -36.80
N ASP A 606 -28.07 -6.67 -37.55
CA ASP A 606 -29.49 -6.84 -37.26
C ASP A 606 -29.82 -8.20 -36.61
N PHE A 607 -28.81 -8.99 -36.23
CA PHE A 607 -28.97 -10.35 -35.71
C PHE A 607 -29.91 -10.47 -34.49
N PHE A 608 -30.07 -9.39 -33.71
CA PHE A 608 -30.93 -9.34 -32.52
C PHE A 608 -32.07 -8.33 -32.66
N SER A 609 -32.51 -8.03 -33.89
CA SER A 609 -33.56 -7.06 -34.16
C SER A 609 -34.87 -7.36 -33.42
N GLU A 610 -35.17 -8.63 -33.20
CA GLU A 610 -36.37 -9.09 -32.49
C GLU A 610 -36.39 -8.63 -31.04
N TYR A 611 -35.24 -8.59 -30.36
CA TYR A 611 -35.12 -8.05 -29.00
C TYR A 611 -35.15 -6.52 -28.99
N GLN A 612 -34.55 -5.87 -29.99
CA GLN A 612 -34.60 -4.41 -30.13
C GLN A 612 -36.05 -3.91 -30.33
N ASN A 613 -36.84 -4.64 -31.12
CA ASN A 613 -38.27 -4.36 -31.34
C ASN A 613 -39.08 -4.44 -30.03
N GLN A 614 -38.63 -5.23 -29.06
CA GLN A 614 -39.24 -5.39 -27.74
C GLN A 614 -38.78 -4.31 -26.73
N GLY A 615 -37.94 -3.36 -27.19
CA GLY A 615 -37.38 -2.26 -26.39
C GLY A 615 -36.09 -2.60 -25.64
N TYR A 616 -35.56 -3.82 -25.76
CA TYR A 616 -34.31 -4.21 -25.11
C TYR A 616 -33.09 -3.64 -25.85
N MET A 617 -32.10 -3.18 -25.08
CA MET A 617 -30.89 -2.58 -25.64
C MET A 617 -29.83 -3.64 -25.88
N ILE A 618 -29.71 -4.09 -27.13
CA ILE A 618 -28.65 -4.98 -27.59
C ILE A 618 -28.01 -4.42 -28.86
N HIS A 619 -26.69 -4.40 -28.91
CA HIS A 619 -25.94 -3.86 -30.03
C HIS A 619 -24.84 -4.81 -30.45
N VAL A 620 -24.85 -5.19 -31.73
CA VAL A 620 -23.76 -5.95 -32.35
C VAL A 620 -22.62 -4.97 -32.68
N ILE A 621 -21.42 -5.26 -32.17
CA ILE A 621 -20.23 -4.46 -32.44
C ILE A 621 -19.22 -5.32 -33.17
N LYS A 622 -19.04 -5.04 -34.46
CA LYS A 622 -18.01 -5.71 -35.24
C LYS A 622 -16.61 -5.27 -34.79
N PHE A 623 -15.69 -6.23 -34.74
CA PHE A 623 -14.27 -5.98 -34.58
C PHE A 623 -13.46 -6.84 -35.55
N SER A 624 -12.40 -6.24 -36.09
CA SER A 624 -11.36 -6.85 -36.93
C SER A 624 -10.03 -6.27 -36.49
N LYS A 625 -8.92 -6.82 -36.99
CA LYS A 625 -7.57 -6.26 -36.75
C LYS A 625 -7.51 -4.75 -37.02
N GLU A 626 -8.11 -4.29 -38.12
CA GLU A 626 -8.10 -2.88 -38.53
C GLU A 626 -8.91 -2.04 -37.54
N LEU A 627 -10.13 -2.49 -37.21
CA LEU A 627 -11.02 -1.77 -36.31
C LEU A 627 -10.47 -1.68 -34.88
N VAL A 628 -9.85 -2.75 -34.36
CA VAL A 628 -9.28 -2.70 -33.00
C VAL A 628 -8.07 -1.77 -32.93
N LEU A 629 -7.27 -1.69 -33.99
CA LEU A 629 -6.15 -0.75 -34.07
C LEU A 629 -6.62 0.70 -34.26
N GLU A 630 -7.64 0.92 -35.12
CA GLU A 630 -8.24 2.22 -35.36
C GLU A 630 -8.89 2.80 -34.09
N ARG A 631 -9.64 1.96 -33.36
CA ARG A 631 -10.31 2.36 -32.10
C ARG A 631 -9.36 2.46 -30.90
N GLN A 632 -8.06 2.24 -31.12
CA GLN A 632 -7.05 2.21 -30.05
C GLN A 632 -7.41 1.23 -28.92
N TRP A 633 -7.95 0.08 -29.30
CA TRP A 633 -8.31 -1.03 -28.41
C TRP A 633 -7.09 -1.90 -28.06
N PHE A 634 -6.02 -1.23 -27.64
CA PHE A 634 -4.81 -1.80 -27.04
C PHE A 634 -4.57 -1.27 -25.63
N LEU A 635 -3.95 -2.09 -24.79
CA LEU A 635 -3.69 -1.82 -23.37
C LEU A 635 -2.29 -1.23 -23.15
N GLY A 636 -1.37 -1.50 -24.07
CA GLY A 636 -0.01 -1.00 -24.07
C GLY A 636 0.74 -1.41 -25.33
N GLN A 637 2.07 -1.50 -25.26
CA GLN A 637 2.90 -1.78 -26.42
C GLN A 637 2.88 -3.27 -26.80
N ASN A 638 2.82 -4.17 -25.81
CA ASN A 638 2.85 -5.61 -26.04
C ASN A 638 1.53 -6.09 -26.67
N SER A 639 0.38 -5.70 -26.10
CA SER A 639 -0.94 -5.99 -26.69
C SER A 639 -1.08 -5.40 -28.10
N LYS A 640 -0.58 -4.17 -28.33
CA LYS A 640 -0.57 -3.56 -29.67
C LYS A 640 0.26 -4.36 -30.68
N ASN A 641 1.41 -4.87 -30.27
CA ASN A 641 2.25 -5.70 -31.13
C ASN A 641 1.57 -7.05 -31.41
N TRP A 642 0.99 -7.68 -30.40
CA TRP A 642 0.23 -8.93 -30.55
C TRP A 642 -0.94 -8.78 -31.53
N LEU A 643 -1.71 -7.68 -31.42
CA LEU A 643 -2.80 -7.38 -32.38
C LEU A 643 -2.29 -7.12 -33.81
N ARG A 644 -1.07 -6.60 -33.99
CA ARG A 644 -0.47 -6.44 -35.33
C ARG A 644 -0.15 -7.80 -35.97
N ASP A 645 0.18 -8.80 -35.17
CA ASP A 645 0.48 -10.16 -35.60
C ASP A 645 -0.78 -11.05 -35.76
N TRP A 646 -1.98 -10.51 -35.59
CA TRP A 646 -3.26 -11.22 -35.73
C TRP A 646 -3.33 -12.21 -36.90
N ASN A 647 -3.04 -11.77 -38.13
CA ASN A 647 -3.13 -12.62 -39.33
C ASN A 647 -2.14 -13.81 -39.30
N LYS A 648 -1.05 -13.71 -38.54
CA LYS A 648 -0.13 -14.83 -38.33
C LYS A 648 -0.66 -15.80 -37.28
N LEU A 649 -1.42 -15.27 -36.32
CA LEU A 649 -1.88 -16.01 -35.15
C LEU A 649 -3.26 -16.65 -35.35
N GLU A 650 -4.06 -16.17 -36.29
CA GLU A 650 -5.47 -16.57 -36.46
C GLU A 650 -5.68 -18.06 -36.71
N ASN A 651 -4.70 -18.73 -37.31
CA ASN A 651 -4.73 -20.16 -37.59
C ASN A 651 -4.33 -21.04 -36.39
N ASN A 652 -3.89 -20.45 -35.27
CA ASN A 652 -3.53 -21.21 -34.08
C ASN A 652 -4.77 -21.72 -33.33
N GLN A 653 -4.67 -22.93 -32.78
CA GLN A 653 -5.77 -23.65 -32.12
C GLN A 653 -6.52 -22.83 -31.05
N PHE A 654 -5.80 -22.03 -30.26
CA PHE A 654 -6.37 -21.29 -29.13
C PHE A 654 -6.52 -19.79 -29.38
N PHE A 655 -6.27 -19.30 -30.59
CA PHE A 655 -6.29 -17.87 -30.87
C PHE A 655 -7.65 -17.22 -30.59
N SER A 656 -8.75 -17.87 -30.98
CA SER A 656 -10.10 -17.36 -30.71
C SER A 656 -10.38 -17.21 -29.21
N TYR A 657 -9.91 -18.15 -28.39
CA TYR A 657 -10.02 -18.10 -26.92
C TYR A 657 -9.17 -16.96 -26.34
N HIS A 658 -7.91 -16.85 -26.78
CA HIS A 658 -7.02 -15.76 -26.37
C HIS A 658 -7.57 -14.39 -26.75
N LEU A 659 -8.22 -14.30 -27.92
CA LEU A 659 -8.85 -13.08 -28.38
C LEU A 659 -10.05 -12.70 -27.50
N THR A 660 -10.89 -13.66 -27.10
CA THR A 660 -11.99 -13.41 -26.17
C THR A 660 -11.50 -13.06 -24.76
N ASP A 661 -10.43 -13.69 -24.28
CA ASP A 661 -9.78 -13.36 -23.00
C ASP A 661 -9.13 -11.96 -23.04
N TYR A 662 -8.55 -11.58 -24.17
CA TYR A 662 -8.04 -10.23 -24.35
C TYR A 662 -9.17 -9.19 -24.33
N MET A 663 -10.26 -9.46 -25.06
CA MET A 663 -11.40 -8.54 -25.14
C MET A 663 -12.08 -8.32 -23.79
N ARG A 664 -12.26 -9.37 -22.96
CA ARG A 664 -12.91 -9.21 -21.64
C ARG A 664 -12.15 -8.25 -20.73
N TYR A 665 -10.82 -8.36 -20.67
CA TYR A 665 -10.00 -7.50 -19.82
C TYR A 665 -9.90 -6.08 -20.40
N LEU A 666 -9.77 -5.95 -21.73
CA LEU A 666 -9.78 -4.66 -22.40
C LEU A 666 -11.08 -3.88 -22.11
N LEU A 667 -12.23 -4.54 -22.25
CA LEU A 667 -13.53 -3.89 -22.10
C LEU A 667 -13.79 -3.44 -20.68
N LEU A 668 -13.50 -4.30 -19.70
CA LEU A 668 -13.61 -3.95 -18.28
C LEU A 668 -12.65 -2.82 -17.91
N TYR A 669 -11.41 -2.85 -18.40
CA TYR A 669 -10.44 -1.79 -18.20
C TYR A 669 -10.92 -0.43 -18.76
N LYS A 670 -11.30 -0.39 -20.05
CA LYS A 670 -11.63 0.86 -20.75
C LYS A 670 -13.02 1.40 -20.42
N TYR A 671 -13.99 0.54 -20.16
CA TYR A 671 -15.41 0.92 -20.07
C TYR A 671 -16.06 0.55 -18.73
N GLY A 672 -15.52 -0.42 -18.00
CA GLY A 672 -16.21 -1.04 -16.85
C GLY A 672 -17.46 -1.81 -17.26
N GLY A 673 -18.28 -2.17 -16.27
CA GLY A 673 -19.52 -2.94 -16.46
C GLY A 673 -19.37 -4.41 -16.08
N VAL A 674 -20.20 -5.25 -16.69
CA VAL A 674 -20.25 -6.70 -16.50
C VAL A 674 -19.75 -7.37 -17.78
N TYR A 675 -18.69 -8.17 -17.68
CA TYR A 675 -18.37 -9.15 -18.73
C TYR A 675 -18.96 -10.49 -18.34
N MET A 676 -19.54 -11.19 -19.33
CA MET A 676 -19.94 -12.58 -19.17
C MET A 676 -19.68 -13.39 -20.43
N ASP A 677 -19.33 -14.65 -20.26
CA ASP A 677 -19.40 -15.62 -21.34
C ASP A 677 -20.87 -15.82 -21.74
N ILE A 678 -21.10 -16.07 -23.02
CA ILE A 678 -22.44 -16.24 -23.57
C ILE A 678 -23.16 -17.51 -23.07
N ASP A 679 -22.41 -18.40 -22.43
CA ASP A 679 -22.86 -19.66 -21.83
C ASP A 679 -22.96 -19.56 -20.29
N ALA A 680 -22.92 -18.34 -19.74
CA ALA A 680 -23.17 -18.06 -18.34
C ALA A 680 -24.65 -17.68 -18.12
N LEU A 681 -25.38 -18.46 -17.33
CA LEU A 681 -26.81 -18.29 -17.11
C LEU A 681 -27.07 -17.46 -15.85
N TRP A 682 -27.54 -16.22 -16.00
CA TRP A 682 -27.96 -15.38 -14.87
C TRP A 682 -29.23 -15.92 -14.21
N ILE A 683 -29.14 -16.28 -12.94
CA ILE A 683 -30.29 -16.73 -12.13
C ILE A 683 -30.74 -15.65 -11.16
N ARG A 684 -29.88 -14.67 -10.87
CA ARG A 684 -30.18 -13.54 -10.00
C ARG A 684 -29.21 -12.39 -10.26
N ALA A 685 -29.71 -11.15 -10.26
CA ALA A 685 -28.84 -9.98 -10.24
C ALA A 685 -28.09 -9.87 -8.89
N PRO A 686 -26.85 -9.38 -8.86
CA PRO A 686 -26.15 -9.14 -7.60
C PRO A 686 -26.92 -8.14 -6.71
N PRO A 687 -26.94 -8.35 -5.38
CA PRO A 687 -27.82 -7.61 -4.47
C PRO A 687 -27.49 -6.12 -4.34
N ASP A 688 -26.21 -5.77 -4.45
CA ASP A 688 -25.73 -4.38 -4.52
C ASP A 688 -25.25 -4.10 -5.93
N THR A 689 -25.60 -2.95 -6.49
CA THR A 689 -25.18 -2.52 -7.83
C THR A 689 -23.74 -2.01 -7.87
N ASN A 690 -23.14 -1.70 -6.71
CA ASN A 690 -21.79 -1.15 -6.61
C ASN A 690 -20.68 -2.19 -6.39
N ILE A 691 -20.99 -3.45 -6.07
CA ILE A 691 -19.96 -4.46 -5.81
C ILE A 691 -19.16 -4.80 -7.08
N GLU A 692 -17.85 -4.93 -6.92
CA GLU A 692 -16.91 -5.28 -7.98
C GLU A 692 -16.34 -6.66 -7.69
N PHE A 693 -16.49 -7.62 -8.59
CA PHE A 693 -16.25 -9.03 -8.27
C PHE A 693 -15.76 -9.88 -9.44
N ILE A 694 -15.16 -10.99 -9.06
CA ILE A 694 -14.78 -12.12 -9.92
C ILE A 694 -15.09 -13.44 -9.21
N GLY A 695 -15.47 -14.47 -9.96
CA GLY A 695 -15.69 -15.82 -9.43
C GLY A 695 -14.39 -16.58 -9.18
N SER A 696 -14.45 -17.55 -8.28
CA SER A 696 -13.40 -18.56 -8.07
C SER A 696 -13.91 -19.97 -8.37
N ASP A 697 -13.00 -20.89 -8.64
CA ASP A 697 -13.24 -22.34 -8.69
C ASP A 697 -11.99 -23.05 -8.13
N SER A 698 -12.02 -24.37 -8.02
CA SER A 698 -10.95 -25.18 -7.44
C SER A 698 -10.43 -26.22 -8.43
N SER A 699 -9.10 -26.33 -8.55
CA SER A 699 -8.43 -27.39 -9.31
C SER A 699 -7.87 -28.45 -8.36
N ASN A 700 -7.99 -29.72 -8.72
CA ASN A 700 -7.37 -30.84 -8.01
C ASN A 700 -6.08 -31.33 -8.70
N VAL A 701 -5.63 -30.65 -9.76
CA VAL A 701 -4.45 -31.05 -10.52
C VAL A 701 -3.20 -30.49 -9.83
N SER A 702 -2.27 -31.35 -9.44
CA SER A 702 -1.10 -30.94 -8.65
C SER A 702 -0.20 -29.91 -9.34
N SER A 703 -0.12 -29.93 -10.68
CA SER A 703 0.62 -28.92 -11.45
C SER A 703 0.00 -27.52 -11.39
N ASP A 704 -1.28 -27.42 -11.00
CA ASP A 704 -1.97 -26.13 -10.94
C ASP A 704 -1.69 -25.35 -9.66
N PHE A 705 -1.31 -26.05 -8.58
CA PHE A 705 -1.04 -25.44 -7.28
C PHE A 705 0.08 -24.39 -7.29
N GLU A 706 0.97 -24.43 -8.29
CA GLU A 706 1.99 -23.40 -8.47
C GLU A 706 1.37 -22.03 -8.77
N TRP A 707 0.27 -21.99 -9.51
CA TRP A 707 -0.34 -20.76 -10.03
C TRP A 707 -1.71 -20.43 -9.40
N THR A 708 -2.30 -21.31 -8.60
CA THR A 708 -3.52 -21.05 -7.80
C THR A 708 -3.28 -20.06 -6.67
N LEU A 709 -4.34 -19.39 -6.19
CA LEU A 709 -4.29 -18.39 -5.12
C LEU A 709 -3.77 -18.96 -3.79
N ASP A 710 -4.11 -20.22 -3.50
CA ASP A 710 -3.81 -20.90 -2.26
C ASP A 710 -3.45 -22.38 -2.49
N LYS A 711 -3.15 -23.07 -1.39
CA LYS A 711 -2.79 -24.50 -1.38
C LYS A 711 -3.98 -25.43 -1.62
N ASP A 712 -5.21 -24.91 -1.55
CA ASP A 712 -6.44 -25.66 -1.75
C ASP A 712 -6.82 -25.72 -3.24
N GLY A 713 -6.02 -25.08 -4.10
CA GLY A 713 -6.20 -25.10 -5.55
C GLY A 713 -7.17 -24.07 -6.08
N THR A 714 -7.49 -23.03 -5.30
CA THR A 714 -8.43 -21.98 -5.71
C THR A 714 -7.86 -21.15 -6.86
N TYR A 715 -8.57 -21.05 -7.98
CA TYR A 715 -8.23 -20.17 -9.08
C TYR A 715 -9.41 -19.27 -9.49
N LEU A 716 -9.12 -18.20 -10.24
CA LEU A 716 -10.14 -17.24 -10.67
C LEU A 716 -10.73 -17.61 -12.03
N VAL A 717 -12.05 -17.45 -12.15
CA VAL A 717 -12.83 -17.76 -13.35
C VAL A 717 -13.29 -16.45 -14.01
N PRO A 718 -12.62 -15.97 -15.06
CA PRO A 718 -12.97 -14.72 -15.74
C PRO A 718 -14.17 -14.86 -16.68
N GLY A 719 -15.02 -15.88 -16.49
CA GLY A 719 -16.23 -16.11 -17.27
C GLY A 719 -17.40 -15.20 -16.87
N VAL A 720 -17.39 -14.66 -15.65
CA VAL A 720 -18.31 -13.59 -15.21
C VAL A 720 -17.53 -12.65 -14.29
N MET A 721 -17.46 -11.38 -14.67
CA MET A 721 -16.70 -10.35 -13.96
C MET A 721 -17.47 -9.04 -13.97
N ARG A 722 -17.41 -8.27 -12.88
CA ARG A 722 -18.01 -6.95 -12.82
C ARG A 722 -17.07 -5.96 -12.17
N PHE A 723 -16.71 -4.89 -12.88
CA PHE A 723 -15.73 -3.91 -12.42
C PHE A 723 -16.09 -2.51 -12.93
N LYS A 724 -15.75 -1.49 -12.15
CA LYS A 724 -15.70 -0.12 -12.65
C LYS A 724 -14.55 0.03 -13.65
N LYS A 725 -14.62 1.08 -14.45
CA LYS A 725 -13.56 1.44 -15.37
C LYS A 725 -12.25 1.76 -14.62
N GLY A 726 -11.11 1.41 -15.22
CA GLY A 726 -9.79 1.90 -14.79
C GLY A 726 -9.01 1.00 -13.82
N TRP A 727 -9.41 -0.26 -13.63
CA TRP A 727 -8.59 -1.22 -12.88
C TRP A 727 -7.32 -1.58 -13.64
N SER A 728 -6.18 -1.02 -13.24
CA SER A 728 -4.89 -1.17 -13.93
C SER A 728 -4.45 -2.63 -14.06
N MET A 729 -4.90 -3.51 -13.16
CA MET A 729 -4.61 -4.94 -13.19
C MET A 729 -4.89 -5.55 -14.57
N PHE A 730 -5.99 -5.18 -15.22
CA PHE A 730 -6.35 -5.75 -16.52
C PHE A 730 -5.35 -5.39 -17.61
N ARG A 731 -4.83 -4.15 -17.57
CA ARG A 731 -3.74 -3.72 -18.45
C ARG A 731 -2.48 -4.52 -18.17
N GLU A 732 -2.09 -4.63 -16.91
CA GLU A 732 -0.82 -5.24 -16.51
C GLU A 732 -0.80 -6.75 -16.76
N ILE A 733 -1.89 -7.45 -16.45
CA ILE A 733 -2.08 -8.87 -16.77
C ILE A 733 -1.87 -9.09 -18.28
N MET A 734 -2.49 -8.27 -19.13
CA MET A 734 -2.36 -8.41 -20.59
C MET A 734 -0.98 -8.03 -21.11
N GLU A 735 -0.38 -6.94 -20.63
CA GLU A 735 0.96 -6.54 -21.07
C GLU A 735 2.03 -7.55 -20.63
N GLN A 736 1.83 -8.24 -19.51
CA GLN A 736 2.70 -9.33 -19.06
C GLN A 736 2.45 -10.63 -19.84
N ALA A 737 1.20 -11.05 -19.99
CA ALA A 737 0.83 -12.30 -20.67
C ALA A 737 1.12 -12.27 -22.18
N LEU A 738 1.01 -11.08 -22.81
CA LEU A 738 1.31 -10.85 -24.24
C LEU A 738 2.73 -10.34 -24.49
N SER A 739 3.64 -10.53 -23.52
CA SER A 739 5.07 -10.24 -23.69
C SER A 739 5.69 -11.11 -24.80
N PRO A 740 6.95 -10.87 -25.22
CA PRO A 740 7.63 -11.71 -26.20
C PRO A 740 7.72 -13.21 -25.85
N SER A 741 7.42 -13.59 -24.60
CA SER A 741 7.32 -14.98 -24.12
C SER A 741 5.95 -15.64 -24.36
N TYR A 742 5.00 -14.92 -24.97
CA TYR A 742 3.67 -15.42 -25.32
C TYR A 742 3.74 -16.73 -26.12
N SER A 743 2.92 -17.71 -25.72
CA SER A 743 2.79 -18.99 -26.41
C SER A 743 1.38 -19.18 -26.98
N PRO A 744 1.22 -19.35 -28.31
CA PRO A 744 -0.08 -19.57 -28.92
C PRO A 744 -0.67 -20.96 -28.62
N SER A 745 0.13 -21.91 -28.11
CA SER A 745 -0.30 -23.26 -27.78
C SER A 745 -0.81 -23.42 -26.33
N CYS A 746 -0.73 -22.38 -25.50
CA CYS A 746 -1.17 -22.47 -24.10
C CYS A 746 -2.60 -21.98 -23.91
N PHE A 747 -3.56 -22.90 -23.77
CA PHE A 747 -5.00 -22.58 -23.67
C PHE A 747 -5.38 -21.51 -22.61
N ASN A 748 -4.91 -21.64 -21.36
CA ASN A 748 -5.33 -20.76 -20.25
C ASN A 748 -4.33 -19.65 -19.90
N CYS A 749 -3.26 -19.46 -20.68
CA CYS A 749 -2.17 -18.56 -20.31
C CYS A 749 -2.53 -17.07 -20.35
N ILE A 750 -3.64 -16.68 -20.99
CA ILE A 750 -4.13 -15.30 -21.04
C ILE A 750 -5.38 -15.13 -20.18
N GLY A 751 -6.25 -16.14 -20.11
CA GLY A 751 -7.47 -16.14 -19.27
C GLY A 751 -7.19 -16.39 -17.79
N SER A 752 -7.76 -17.47 -17.25
CA SER A 752 -7.78 -17.78 -15.81
C SER A 752 -6.39 -17.81 -15.17
N ARG A 753 -5.39 -18.38 -15.84
CA ARG A 753 -4.04 -18.52 -15.25
C ARG A 753 -3.38 -17.16 -15.04
N ALA A 754 -3.49 -16.25 -16.02
CA ALA A 754 -2.84 -14.94 -15.96
C ALA A 754 -3.42 -14.09 -14.82
N ILE A 755 -4.75 -13.99 -14.75
CA ILE A 755 -5.42 -13.21 -13.68
C ILE A 755 -5.20 -13.86 -12.31
N THR A 756 -5.19 -15.19 -12.21
CA THR A 756 -4.94 -15.87 -10.93
C THR A 756 -3.52 -15.61 -10.43
N ILE A 757 -2.50 -15.68 -11.29
CA ILE A 757 -1.10 -15.38 -10.92
C ILE A 757 -0.97 -13.93 -10.45
N TYR A 758 -1.56 -12.99 -11.19
CA TYR A 758 -1.49 -11.58 -10.83
C TYR A 758 -2.21 -11.31 -9.51
N VAL A 759 -3.45 -11.79 -9.36
CA VAL A 759 -4.19 -11.62 -8.11
C VAL A 759 -3.48 -12.34 -6.96
N LYS A 760 -2.87 -13.51 -7.16
CA LYS A 760 -2.04 -14.17 -6.13
C LYS A 760 -0.92 -13.26 -5.60
N GLU A 761 -0.27 -12.50 -6.47
CA GLU A 761 0.81 -11.57 -6.09
C GLU A 761 0.29 -10.27 -5.45
N TYR A 762 -0.86 -9.77 -5.89
CA TYR A 762 -1.40 -8.45 -5.51
C TYR A 762 -2.69 -8.50 -4.67
N ARG A 763 -3.10 -9.69 -4.20
CA ARG A 763 -4.42 -9.95 -3.58
C ARG A 763 -4.79 -8.95 -2.50
N GLU A 764 -3.90 -8.77 -1.55
CA GLU A 764 -4.12 -7.90 -0.39
C GLU A 764 -4.39 -6.44 -0.81
N VAL A 765 -3.66 -5.95 -1.81
CA VAL A 765 -3.85 -4.58 -2.33
C VAL A 765 -5.18 -4.48 -3.06
N LEU A 766 -5.51 -5.45 -3.92
CA LEU A 766 -6.72 -5.43 -4.73
C LEU A 766 -7.99 -5.57 -3.86
N GLU A 767 -8.01 -6.50 -2.90
CA GLU A 767 -9.15 -6.72 -1.99
C GLU A 767 -9.40 -5.48 -1.10
N ARG A 768 -8.33 -4.81 -0.62
CA ARG A 768 -8.47 -3.53 0.13
C ARG A 768 -9.11 -2.41 -0.69
N HIS A 769 -8.96 -2.43 -2.02
CA HIS A 769 -9.55 -1.45 -2.93
C HIS A 769 -10.91 -1.89 -3.50
N GLY A 770 -11.51 -2.95 -2.95
CA GLY A 770 -12.88 -3.35 -3.25
C GLY A 770 -13.03 -4.52 -4.23
N LEU A 771 -11.94 -5.19 -4.64
CA LEU A 771 -12.05 -6.46 -5.37
C LEU A 771 -12.67 -7.52 -4.46
N LEU A 772 -13.81 -8.08 -4.87
CA LEU A 772 -14.42 -9.21 -4.19
C LEU A 772 -14.21 -10.52 -4.96
N ILE A 773 -13.49 -11.47 -4.37
CA ILE A 773 -13.39 -12.83 -4.90
C ILE A 773 -14.55 -13.66 -4.34
N LEU A 774 -15.50 -14.01 -5.20
CA LEU A 774 -16.68 -14.77 -4.81
C LEU A 774 -16.37 -16.27 -4.74
N PRO A 775 -16.90 -16.98 -3.72
CA PRO A 775 -16.83 -18.44 -3.67
C PRO A 775 -17.45 -19.09 -4.92
N SER A 776 -16.95 -20.26 -5.30
CA SER A 776 -17.39 -20.97 -6.50
C SER A 776 -18.90 -21.17 -6.57
N HIS A 777 -19.55 -21.54 -5.47
CA HIS A 777 -20.99 -21.78 -5.47
C HIS A 777 -21.87 -20.57 -5.85
N ILE A 778 -21.33 -19.35 -5.82
CA ILE A 778 -22.08 -18.13 -6.19
C ILE A 778 -22.21 -17.99 -7.72
N LEU A 779 -21.12 -18.19 -8.48
CA LEU A 779 -21.12 -18.01 -9.94
C LEU A 779 -20.96 -19.32 -10.74
N CYS A 780 -20.40 -20.34 -10.11
CA CYS A 780 -20.08 -21.65 -10.69
C CYS A 780 -20.48 -22.76 -9.69
N PRO A 781 -21.78 -22.98 -9.43
CA PRO A 781 -22.27 -23.99 -8.47
C PRO A 781 -21.84 -25.43 -8.77
N ARG A 782 -21.41 -25.69 -10.01
CA ARG A 782 -20.72 -26.91 -10.43
C ARG A 782 -19.49 -26.50 -11.23
N ASN A 783 -18.38 -27.20 -10.99
CA ASN A 783 -17.18 -27.05 -11.80
C ASN A 783 -17.37 -27.66 -13.21
N TYR A 784 -16.43 -27.39 -14.10
CA TYR A 784 -16.46 -27.85 -15.48
C TYR A 784 -16.46 -29.38 -15.66
N ILE A 785 -16.08 -30.15 -14.63
CA ILE A 785 -16.05 -31.62 -14.66
C ILE A 785 -17.45 -32.20 -14.43
N HIS A 786 -18.27 -31.52 -13.64
CA HIS A 786 -19.58 -32.02 -13.22
C HIS A 786 -20.77 -31.21 -13.77
N ILE A 787 -20.50 -30.18 -14.56
CA ILE A 787 -21.55 -29.34 -15.15
C ILE A 787 -22.46 -30.12 -16.11
N ASP A 788 -21.93 -31.15 -16.78
CA ASP A 788 -22.68 -32.02 -17.71
C ASP A 788 -23.86 -32.73 -17.03
N LYS A 789 -23.76 -33.01 -15.73
CA LYS A 789 -24.84 -33.61 -14.94
C LYS A 789 -26.07 -32.70 -14.87
N LEU A 790 -25.88 -31.38 -14.84
CA LEU A 790 -27.00 -30.43 -14.77
C LEU A 790 -27.78 -30.33 -16.09
N LEU A 791 -27.24 -30.84 -17.20
CA LEU A 791 -27.89 -30.86 -18.51
C LEU A 791 -28.77 -32.09 -18.71
N ARG A 792 -28.60 -33.13 -17.88
CA ARG A 792 -29.35 -34.39 -17.97
C ARG A 792 -30.55 -34.39 -17.04
N SER A 793 -31.60 -35.10 -17.44
CA SER A 793 -32.81 -35.30 -16.65
C SER A 793 -32.49 -36.04 -15.37
N ASP A 794 -32.99 -35.54 -14.24
CA ASP A 794 -32.81 -36.13 -12.93
C ASP A 794 -34.10 -35.99 -12.09
N PRO A 795 -34.59 -37.06 -11.43
CA PRO A 795 -35.73 -36.96 -10.52
C PRO A 795 -35.61 -35.88 -9.42
N ILE A 796 -34.39 -35.56 -8.98
CA ILE A 796 -34.13 -34.52 -7.97
C ILE A 796 -33.79 -33.15 -8.56
N ALA A 797 -33.86 -32.98 -9.90
CA ALA A 797 -33.51 -31.73 -10.57
C ALA A 797 -34.28 -30.52 -10.03
N GLN A 798 -35.56 -30.70 -9.66
CA GLN A 798 -36.38 -29.64 -9.11
C GLN A 798 -35.89 -29.15 -7.73
N GLU A 799 -35.40 -30.06 -6.88
CA GLU A 799 -34.83 -29.72 -5.57
C GLU A 799 -33.48 -29.03 -5.73
N GLU A 800 -32.62 -29.56 -6.62
CA GLU A 800 -31.32 -28.96 -6.91
C GLU A 800 -31.46 -27.57 -7.54
N PHE A 801 -32.43 -27.37 -8.44
CA PHE A 801 -32.76 -26.06 -9.01
C PHE A 801 -33.15 -25.03 -7.95
N GLN A 802 -33.98 -25.42 -6.97
CA GLN A 802 -34.36 -24.54 -5.85
C GLN A 802 -33.14 -24.18 -5.01
N LYS A 803 -32.33 -25.18 -4.64
CA LYS A 803 -31.11 -24.98 -3.86
C LYS A 803 -30.12 -24.04 -4.54
N ILE A 804 -29.89 -24.22 -5.84
CA ILE A 804 -29.01 -23.34 -6.62
C ILE A 804 -29.60 -21.92 -6.69
N GLY A 805 -30.90 -21.77 -6.92
CA GLY A 805 -31.52 -20.44 -6.99
C GLY A 805 -31.56 -19.66 -5.67
N GLU A 806 -31.40 -20.34 -4.53
CA GLU A 806 -31.25 -19.71 -3.21
C GLU A 806 -29.83 -19.17 -2.97
N SER A 807 -28.80 -19.91 -3.40
CA SER A 807 -27.39 -19.62 -3.09
C SER A 807 -26.58 -18.98 -4.21
N SER A 808 -27.02 -19.07 -5.47
CA SER A 808 -26.22 -18.74 -6.64
C SER A 808 -26.80 -17.57 -7.44
N TRP A 809 -25.93 -16.80 -8.07
CA TRP A 809 -26.29 -15.71 -8.98
C TRP A 809 -26.19 -16.14 -10.44
N ASN A 810 -25.30 -17.08 -10.74
CA ASN A 810 -25.03 -17.55 -12.09
C ASN A 810 -24.76 -19.06 -12.12
N ILE A 811 -25.05 -19.70 -13.25
CA ILE A 811 -24.53 -21.03 -13.61
C ILE A 811 -23.68 -20.88 -14.88
N HIS A 812 -22.38 -21.11 -14.78
CA HIS A 812 -21.48 -21.19 -15.94
C HIS A 812 -21.55 -22.58 -16.57
N LEU A 813 -21.88 -22.66 -17.87
CA LEU A 813 -22.03 -23.95 -18.57
C LEU A 813 -20.72 -24.51 -19.13
N PHE A 814 -19.63 -23.74 -19.15
CA PHE A 814 -18.35 -24.13 -19.74
C PHE A 814 -18.49 -24.72 -21.16
N GLY A 815 -18.96 -23.91 -22.11
CA GLY A 815 -19.40 -24.28 -23.46
C GLY A 815 -18.39 -25.12 -24.26
N ARG A 816 -17.09 -24.99 -23.98
CA ARG A 816 -16.07 -25.91 -24.53
C ARG A 816 -16.41 -27.39 -24.27
N SER A 817 -17.01 -27.70 -23.12
CA SER A 817 -17.38 -29.06 -22.68
C SER A 817 -18.85 -29.42 -22.96
N THR A 818 -19.75 -28.43 -22.99
CA THR A 818 -21.21 -28.67 -23.02
C THR A 818 -21.89 -28.30 -24.34
N ASN A 819 -21.22 -27.60 -25.27
CA ASN A 819 -21.85 -27.14 -26.52
C ASN A 819 -22.38 -28.26 -27.42
N TYR A 820 -21.82 -29.47 -27.33
CA TYR A 820 -22.24 -30.63 -28.11
C TYR A 820 -23.27 -31.52 -27.39
N GLN A 821 -23.68 -31.14 -26.18
CA GLN A 821 -24.62 -31.91 -25.35
C GLN A 821 -25.99 -31.27 -25.36
N LEU A 822 -27.04 -32.08 -25.49
CA LEU A 822 -28.42 -31.61 -25.42
C LEU A 822 -28.78 -31.24 -23.97
N ILE A 823 -29.55 -30.17 -23.80
CA ILE A 823 -30.17 -29.83 -22.52
C ILE A 823 -31.52 -30.55 -22.47
N GLU A 824 -31.67 -31.51 -21.57
CA GLU A 824 -32.92 -32.26 -21.41
C GLU A 824 -33.95 -31.44 -20.63
N ASP A 825 -35.24 -31.52 -21.00
CA ASP A 825 -36.29 -30.66 -20.43
C ASP A 825 -36.47 -30.78 -18.90
N SER A 826 -36.19 -31.97 -18.34
CA SER A 826 -36.31 -32.25 -16.90
C SER A 826 -34.96 -32.19 -16.17
N SER A 827 -33.97 -31.52 -16.78
CA SER A 827 -32.69 -31.22 -16.15
C SER A 827 -32.73 -29.90 -15.38
N VAL A 828 -31.75 -29.66 -14.50
CA VAL A 828 -31.64 -28.40 -13.76
C VAL A 828 -31.52 -27.19 -14.71
N ILE A 829 -30.73 -27.33 -15.78
CA ILE A 829 -30.60 -26.26 -16.79
C ILE A 829 -31.90 -26.11 -17.60
N GLY A 830 -32.55 -27.20 -17.99
CA GLY A 830 -33.84 -27.16 -18.68
C GLY A 830 -34.90 -26.39 -17.87
N LEU A 831 -34.99 -26.69 -16.56
CA LEU A 831 -35.85 -25.97 -15.62
C LEU A 831 -35.48 -24.48 -15.51
N THR A 832 -34.18 -24.17 -15.47
CA THR A 832 -33.67 -22.79 -15.39
C THR A 832 -34.07 -21.98 -16.63
N LEU A 833 -33.79 -22.48 -17.82
CA LEU A 833 -34.13 -21.80 -19.08
C LEU A 833 -35.64 -21.66 -19.24
N LYS A 834 -36.40 -22.68 -18.83
CA LYS A 834 -37.87 -22.63 -18.84
C LYS A 834 -38.40 -21.56 -17.89
N LYS A 835 -37.82 -21.41 -16.68
CA LYS A 835 -38.25 -20.42 -15.68
C LYS A 835 -38.00 -18.98 -16.13
N PHE A 836 -36.84 -18.71 -16.74
CA PHE A 836 -36.36 -17.35 -17.02
C PHE A 836 -36.37 -16.95 -18.50
N SER A 837 -37.22 -17.57 -19.33
CA SER A 837 -37.36 -17.21 -20.74
C SER A 837 -38.33 -16.04 -20.92
N LEU A 838 -37.96 -15.06 -21.76
CA LEU A 838 -38.83 -13.96 -22.19
C LEU A 838 -39.78 -14.34 -23.33
N ASP A 839 -39.53 -15.50 -23.95
CA ASP A 839 -40.30 -16.01 -25.09
C ASP A 839 -40.39 -15.01 -26.23
N VAL A 840 -39.25 -14.42 -26.59
CA VAL A 840 -39.15 -13.57 -27.77
C VAL A 840 -38.95 -14.48 -28.98
N PRO A 841 -39.80 -14.40 -30.03
CA PRO A 841 -39.55 -15.11 -31.27
C PRO A 841 -38.22 -14.66 -31.89
N HIS A 842 -37.40 -15.61 -32.34
CA HIS A 842 -36.14 -15.36 -33.01
C HIS A 842 -35.92 -16.38 -34.14
N ALA A 843 -34.89 -16.16 -34.96
CA ALA A 843 -34.52 -17.09 -36.03
C ALA A 843 -34.21 -18.49 -35.48
N SER A 844 -34.48 -19.53 -36.28
CA SER A 844 -34.22 -20.93 -35.91
C SER A 844 -32.74 -21.15 -35.57
N ALA A 845 -32.46 -21.67 -34.39
CA ALA A 845 -31.12 -22.03 -33.95
C ALA A 845 -31.01 -23.52 -33.60
N PRO A 846 -29.81 -24.11 -33.70
CA PRO A 846 -29.60 -25.49 -33.29
C PRO A 846 -29.61 -25.63 -31.75
N LEU A 847 -30.03 -26.80 -31.27
CA LEU A 847 -30.01 -27.14 -29.83
C LEU A 847 -28.62 -27.53 -29.31
N ILE A 848 -27.76 -28.01 -30.22
CA ILE A 848 -26.38 -28.44 -29.98
C ILE A 848 -25.48 -27.94 -31.11
N ALA A 849 -24.19 -27.79 -30.85
CA ALA A 849 -23.20 -27.44 -31.87
C ALA A 849 -23.15 -28.50 -32.99
N GLY A 850 -23.26 -28.05 -34.25
CA GLY A 850 -23.32 -28.92 -35.43
C GLY A 850 -24.69 -29.55 -35.70
N GLY A 851 -25.71 -29.26 -34.87
CA GLY A 851 -27.09 -29.69 -35.10
C GLY A 851 -27.78 -28.92 -36.22
N LYS A 852 -28.93 -29.43 -36.69
CA LYS A 852 -29.80 -28.68 -37.61
C LYS A 852 -30.57 -27.59 -36.85
N PRO A 853 -30.88 -26.45 -37.50
CA PRO A 853 -31.75 -25.43 -36.90
C PRO A 853 -33.08 -26.04 -36.46
N HIS A 854 -33.45 -25.82 -35.21
CA HIS A 854 -34.73 -26.26 -34.66
C HIS A 854 -35.77 -25.16 -34.92
N PHE A 855 -36.95 -25.55 -35.41
CA PHE A 855 -38.01 -24.59 -35.70
C PHE A 855 -38.72 -24.18 -34.40
N HIS A 856 -38.82 -22.89 -34.13
CA HIS A 856 -39.50 -22.38 -32.94
C HIS A 856 -40.96 -22.01 -33.27
N ASN A 857 -41.86 -22.15 -32.29
CA ASN A 857 -43.20 -21.56 -32.33
C ASN A 857 -43.13 -20.07 -32.66
N SER A 858 -43.90 -19.64 -33.66
CA SER A 858 -43.99 -18.24 -34.10
C SER A 858 -44.75 -17.33 -33.13
N SER A 859 -45.44 -17.90 -32.15
CA SER A 859 -46.19 -17.18 -31.14
C SER A 859 -46.15 -17.94 -29.81
N TYR A 860 -46.04 -17.18 -28.73
CA TYR A 860 -46.05 -17.69 -27.36
C TYR A 860 -47.19 -17.06 -26.57
N PRO A 861 -47.80 -17.81 -25.63
CA PRO A 861 -48.84 -17.25 -24.77
C PRO A 861 -48.28 -16.09 -23.94
N PHE A 862 -49.08 -15.04 -23.77
CA PHE A 862 -48.75 -13.95 -22.86
C PHE A 862 -48.93 -14.44 -21.42
N VAL A 863 -47.84 -14.43 -20.64
CA VAL A 863 -47.82 -14.93 -19.27
C VAL A 863 -47.16 -13.91 -18.35
N LEU A 864 -47.78 -13.68 -17.19
CA LEU A 864 -47.18 -12.97 -16.07
C LEU A 864 -46.54 -14.01 -15.14
N GLU A 865 -45.21 -14.11 -15.22
CA GLU A 865 -44.40 -15.05 -14.45
C GLU A 865 -44.06 -14.43 -13.08
N GLY A 866 -44.11 -15.24 -12.03
CA GLY A 866 -43.73 -14.84 -10.68
C GLY A 866 -43.93 -15.97 -9.66
N PRO A 867 -43.62 -15.74 -8.38
CA PRO A 867 -43.76 -16.76 -7.34
C PRO A 867 -45.24 -16.96 -6.99
N LYS A 868 -45.65 -18.22 -6.73
CA LYS A 868 -46.96 -18.50 -6.09
C LYS A 868 -46.91 -18.25 -4.59
N LYS A 869 -45.74 -18.47 -3.98
CA LYS A 869 -45.45 -18.24 -2.57
C LYS A 869 -44.17 -17.45 -2.44
N TYR A 870 -44.16 -16.43 -1.61
CA TYR A 870 -42.99 -15.60 -1.35
C TYR A 870 -42.78 -15.45 0.15
N ARG A 871 -41.57 -15.81 0.61
CA ARG A 871 -41.17 -15.62 2.00
C ARG A 871 -40.44 -14.29 2.15
N PHE A 872 -40.97 -13.39 2.97
CA PHE A 872 -40.36 -12.09 3.23
C PHE A 872 -39.09 -12.25 4.09
N THR A 873 -38.03 -11.51 3.73
CA THR A 873 -36.76 -11.47 4.47
C THR A 873 -36.33 -10.03 4.77
N SER A 874 -36.05 -9.74 6.04
CA SER A 874 -35.64 -8.42 6.55
C SER A 874 -34.11 -8.29 6.61
N SER A 875 -33.58 -7.10 6.33
CA SER A 875 -32.14 -6.80 6.43
C SER A 875 -31.54 -7.05 7.81
N ASN A 876 -32.30 -6.88 8.89
CA ASN A 876 -31.80 -7.05 10.27
C ASN A 876 -31.50 -8.53 10.60
N ILE A 877 -32.16 -9.47 9.93
CA ILE A 877 -31.99 -10.92 10.14
C ILE A 877 -30.69 -11.43 9.47
N ILE A 878 -30.11 -10.65 8.53
CA ILE A 878 -28.96 -11.05 7.71
C ILE A 878 -27.62 -10.68 8.38
N LYS A 879 -27.62 -10.13 9.61
CA LYS A 879 -26.41 -10.02 10.45
C LYS A 879 -26.01 -11.42 10.96
N GLY A 880 -25.40 -12.23 10.10
CA GLY A 880 -24.75 -13.49 10.50
C GLY A 880 -24.85 -14.66 9.52
N VAL A 881 -25.73 -14.61 8.51
CA VAL A 881 -25.92 -15.74 7.57
C VAL A 881 -25.89 -15.23 6.12
N ASN A 882 -24.78 -15.50 5.43
CA ASN A 882 -24.52 -15.29 3.99
C ASN A 882 -25.10 -14.00 3.39
N GLN A 883 -24.31 -12.91 3.46
CA GLN A 883 -24.53 -11.59 2.83
C GLN A 883 -24.80 -11.60 1.30
N TYR A 884 -24.75 -12.76 0.66
CA TYR A 884 -24.91 -12.97 -0.78
C TYR A 884 -26.22 -13.67 -1.17
N THR A 885 -27.10 -13.95 -0.21
CA THR A 885 -28.33 -14.75 -0.41
C THR A 885 -29.60 -13.98 -0.03
N GLY A 886 -30.74 -14.38 -0.60
CA GLY A 886 -32.07 -13.85 -0.25
C GLY A 886 -32.55 -12.61 -1.02
N SER A 887 -33.86 -12.35 -0.92
CA SER A 887 -34.55 -11.19 -1.50
C SER A 887 -34.52 -10.05 -0.48
N LEU A 888 -33.67 -9.05 -0.66
CA LEU A 888 -33.49 -8.01 0.35
C LEU A 888 -34.72 -7.10 0.45
N ASN A 889 -35.22 -6.92 1.68
CA ASN A 889 -36.21 -5.89 2.02
C ASN A 889 -37.47 -5.93 1.15
N GLY A 890 -37.97 -7.13 0.83
CA GLY A 890 -39.21 -7.32 0.09
C GLY A 890 -39.12 -7.16 -1.42
N GLN A 891 -37.92 -7.15 -2.00
CA GLN A 891 -37.73 -7.16 -3.45
C GLN A 891 -37.97 -8.56 -4.06
N PHE A 892 -38.62 -8.61 -5.21
CA PHE A 892 -38.86 -9.84 -5.98
C PHE A 892 -37.69 -10.12 -6.93
N GLN A 893 -36.77 -10.99 -6.52
CA GLN A 893 -35.52 -11.28 -7.24
C GLN A 893 -35.26 -12.78 -7.33
N GLY A 894 -34.32 -13.17 -8.20
CA GLY A 894 -33.93 -14.56 -8.38
C GLY A 894 -35.10 -15.42 -8.83
N LEU A 895 -35.32 -16.56 -8.17
CA LEU A 895 -36.48 -17.44 -8.41
C LEU A 895 -37.85 -16.75 -8.20
N ASN A 896 -37.87 -15.64 -7.45
CA ASN A 896 -39.06 -14.86 -7.13
C ASN A 896 -39.28 -13.66 -8.07
N VAL A 897 -38.46 -13.48 -9.10
CA VAL A 897 -38.58 -12.36 -10.05
C VAL A 897 -39.96 -12.36 -10.73
N ILE A 898 -40.52 -11.15 -10.91
CA ILE A 898 -41.82 -10.95 -11.55
C ILE A 898 -41.60 -10.25 -12.90
N PHE A 899 -42.10 -10.85 -13.98
CA PHE A 899 -41.97 -10.32 -15.32
C PHE A 899 -43.02 -10.89 -16.27
N ILE A 900 -43.26 -10.23 -17.39
CA ILE A 900 -44.08 -10.72 -18.50
C ILE A 900 -43.22 -11.37 -19.58
N ARG A 901 -43.74 -12.45 -20.17
CA ARG A 901 -43.16 -13.17 -21.31
C ARG A 901 -44.22 -13.43 -22.38
N GLY A 902 -43.79 -13.61 -23.63
CA GLY A 902 -44.68 -13.70 -24.79
C GLY A 902 -45.38 -12.37 -25.13
N GLY A 903 -46.35 -12.38 -26.05
CA GLY A 903 -47.06 -11.18 -26.50
C GLY A 903 -46.28 -10.26 -27.46
N PRO A 904 -46.95 -9.20 -27.99
CA PRO A 904 -46.40 -8.34 -29.03
C PRO A 904 -45.22 -7.47 -28.55
N PRO A 905 -44.40 -6.91 -29.46
CA PRO A 905 -43.23 -6.11 -29.08
C PRO A 905 -43.55 -4.78 -28.39
N MET A 906 -44.63 -4.13 -28.80
CA MET A 906 -45.07 -2.83 -28.32
C MET A 906 -46.59 -2.74 -28.42
N VAL A 907 -47.21 -2.04 -27.46
CA VAL A 907 -48.65 -1.78 -27.43
C VAL A 907 -48.91 -0.31 -27.08
N ASN A 908 -50.04 0.22 -27.54
CA ASN A 908 -50.41 1.62 -27.32
C ASN A 908 -50.66 1.94 -25.84
N GLN A 909 -51.14 0.97 -25.06
CA GLN A 909 -51.47 1.18 -23.65
C GLN A 909 -51.28 -0.13 -22.87
N THR A 910 -50.65 0.00 -21.70
CA THR A 910 -50.54 -1.06 -20.71
C THR A 910 -51.06 -0.56 -19.37
N THR A 911 -51.80 -1.40 -18.67
CA THR A 911 -52.24 -1.14 -17.29
C THR A 911 -51.70 -2.22 -16.37
N ILE A 912 -51.04 -1.81 -15.29
CA ILE A 912 -50.57 -2.70 -14.21
C ILE A 912 -51.34 -2.35 -12.95
N LYS A 913 -52.15 -3.29 -12.46
CA LYS A 913 -52.85 -3.20 -11.19
C LYS A 913 -52.18 -4.11 -10.19
N ALA A 914 -51.84 -3.56 -9.04
CA ALA A 914 -51.21 -4.30 -7.96
C ALA A 914 -51.96 -3.99 -6.66
N LYS A 915 -52.22 -5.02 -5.87
CA LYS A 915 -52.95 -4.92 -4.61
C LYS A 915 -52.37 -5.87 -3.57
N ALA A 916 -52.06 -5.36 -2.38
CA ALA A 916 -51.79 -6.15 -1.19
C ALA A 916 -53.03 -6.13 -0.27
N LEU A 917 -53.36 -7.25 0.35
CA LEU A 917 -54.53 -7.34 1.23
C LEU A 917 -54.32 -6.55 2.52
N ASN A 918 -53.20 -6.76 3.20
CA ASN A 918 -52.91 -6.16 4.51
C ASN A 918 -51.62 -5.31 4.51
N GLY A 919 -50.62 -5.68 3.71
CA GLY A 919 -49.34 -4.98 3.59
C GLY A 919 -49.37 -3.76 2.67
N LYS A 920 -48.19 -3.25 2.35
CA LYS A 920 -47.99 -2.17 1.38
C LYS A 920 -47.02 -2.56 0.29
N LEU A 921 -47.21 -1.95 -0.87
CA LEU A 921 -46.39 -2.11 -2.06
C LEU A 921 -45.81 -0.76 -2.46
N SER A 922 -44.66 -0.77 -3.11
CA SER A 922 -44.06 0.41 -3.72
C SER A 922 -43.30 0.02 -4.98
N PHE A 923 -43.20 0.94 -5.93
CA PHE A 923 -42.22 0.86 -7.01
C PHE A 923 -41.05 1.77 -6.64
N ASN A 924 -39.82 1.25 -6.71
CA ASN A 924 -38.60 1.97 -6.32
C ASN A 924 -38.38 3.31 -7.08
N LEU A 925 -39.19 3.61 -8.10
CA LEU A 925 -39.09 4.79 -8.97
C LEU A 925 -39.99 5.97 -8.56
N HIS A 926 -40.96 5.79 -7.66
CA HIS A 926 -41.82 6.88 -7.16
C HIS A 926 -42.21 6.66 -5.71
N GLY A 927 -41.92 7.64 -4.84
CA GLY A 927 -42.22 7.58 -3.42
C GLY A 927 -43.71 7.43 -3.14
N GLY A 928 -44.06 6.45 -2.31
CA GLY A 928 -45.40 6.21 -1.79
C GLY A 928 -45.63 4.71 -1.57
N ASP A 929 -45.89 4.32 -0.31
CA ASP A 929 -46.34 2.97 0.02
C ASP A 929 -47.87 2.91 -0.10
N TRP A 930 -48.40 1.95 -0.86
CA TRP A 930 -49.84 1.82 -1.13
C TRP A 930 -50.32 0.39 -0.94
N SER A 931 -51.59 0.23 -0.54
CA SER A 931 -52.24 -1.09 -0.51
C SER A 931 -52.78 -1.49 -1.88
N GLU A 932 -53.18 -0.53 -2.72
CA GLU A 932 -53.62 -0.75 -4.09
C GLU A 932 -53.12 0.38 -5.01
N SER A 933 -52.63 0.03 -6.19
CA SER A 933 -52.19 0.98 -7.20
C SER A 933 -52.50 0.46 -8.60
N SER A 934 -52.84 1.38 -9.50
CA SER A 934 -53.08 1.13 -10.91
C SER A 934 -52.26 2.12 -11.72
N LEU A 935 -51.29 1.61 -12.47
CA LEU A 935 -50.41 2.40 -13.32
C LEU A 935 -50.74 2.17 -14.79
N THR A 936 -50.83 3.24 -15.56
CA THR A 936 -51.04 3.18 -17.00
C THR A 936 -49.81 3.73 -17.72
N ILE A 937 -49.26 2.96 -18.66
CA ILE A 937 -48.11 3.33 -19.47
C ILE A 937 -48.59 3.40 -20.93
N ASN A 938 -48.43 4.57 -21.54
CA ASN A 938 -48.73 4.77 -22.95
C ASN A 938 -47.52 4.38 -23.81
N ASN A 939 -47.76 3.77 -24.97
CA ASN A 939 -46.74 3.31 -25.93
C ASN A 939 -45.64 2.48 -25.28
N SER A 940 -46.03 1.48 -24.49
CA SER A 940 -45.11 0.69 -23.69
C SER A 940 -44.52 -0.48 -24.47
N THR A 941 -43.20 -0.62 -24.42
CA THR A 941 -42.50 -1.84 -24.86
C THR A 941 -42.51 -2.90 -23.75
N LYS A 942 -42.24 -4.17 -24.09
CA LYS A 942 -42.10 -5.25 -23.10
C LYS A 942 -41.01 -4.94 -22.08
N LYS A 943 -39.88 -4.38 -22.53
CA LYS A 943 -38.79 -3.94 -21.66
C LYS A 943 -39.26 -2.92 -20.62
N ASP A 944 -40.13 -1.98 -20.97
CA ASP A 944 -40.59 -0.94 -20.03
C ASP A 944 -41.49 -1.51 -18.93
N VAL A 945 -42.37 -2.45 -19.31
CA VAL A 945 -43.22 -3.17 -18.35
C VAL A 945 -42.37 -4.01 -17.41
N ASN A 946 -41.43 -4.80 -17.95
CA ASN A 946 -40.54 -5.63 -17.14
C ASN A 946 -39.60 -4.79 -16.25
N ALA A 947 -39.15 -3.63 -16.72
CA ALA A 947 -38.36 -2.69 -15.93
C ALA A 947 -39.13 -2.12 -14.74
N LEU A 948 -40.44 -1.90 -14.88
CA LEU A 948 -41.29 -1.44 -13.79
C LEU A 948 -41.59 -2.59 -12.80
N LEU A 949 -41.98 -3.77 -13.30
CA LEU A 949 -42.28 -4.94 -12.47
C LEU A 949 -41.09 -5.35 -11.59
N ASN A 950 -39.86 -5.32 -12.12
CA ASN A 950 -38.64 -5.60 -11.37
C ASN A 950 -38.35 -4.60 -10.22
N THR A 951 -39.05 -3.47 -10.16
CA THR A 951 -38.90 -2.48 -9.07
C THR A 951 -39.97 -2.58 -8.00
N LEU A 952 -40.87 -3.57 -8.09
CA LEU A 952 -41.90 -3.81 -7.10
C LEU A 952 -41.29 -4.31 -5.78
N ILE A 953 -41.70 -3.69 -4.68
CA ILE A 953 -41.24 -4.01 -3.32
C ILE A 953 -42.46 -4.20 -2.44
N TYR A 954 -42.48 -5.29 -1.67
CA TYR A 954 -43.49 -5.54 -0.64
C TYR A 954 -42.98 -5.17 0.76
N ARG A 955 -43.83 -4.51 1.55
CA ARG A 955 -43.55 -4.15 2.95
C ARG A 955 -44.69 -4.62 3.86
N PRO A 956 -44.43 -5.53 4.82
CA PRO A 956 -45.44 -5.93 5.79
C PRO A 956 -45.68 -4.81 6.80
N ASN A 957 -46.93 -4.67 7.24
CA ASN A 957 -47.33 -3.76 8.33
C ASN A 957 -46.91 -4.31 9.70
N ASP A 958 -46.99 -3.51 10.76
CA ASP A 958 -46.52 -3.92 12.11
C ASP A 958 -47.35 -5.05 12.72
N HIS A 959 -48.63 -5.19 12.35
CA HIS A 959 -49.49 -6.27 12.83
C HIS A 959 -49.02 -7.63 12.28
N LEU A 960 -48.82 -7.71 10.96
CA LEU A 960 -48.35 -8.91 10.27
C LEU A 960 -46.93 -9.34 10.70
N ARG A 961 -46.11 -8.43 11.23
CA ARG A 961 -44.79 -8.76 11.77
C ARG A 961 -44.85 -9.47 13.13
N ARG A 962 -45.98 -9.34 13.82
CA ARG A 962 -46.21 -9.87 15.18
C ARG A 962 -47.15 -11.08 15.21
N THR A 963 -47.78 -11.42 14.08
CA THR A 963 -48.70 -12.55 13.95
C THR A 963 -48.15 -13.57 12.95
N GLU A 964 -48.70 -14.80 12.95
CA GLU A 964 -48.45 -15.80 11.89
C GLU A 964 -49.40 -15.63 10.69
N GLU A 965 -50.09 -14.49 10.60
CA GLU A 965 -51.02 -14.24 9.50
C GLU A 965 -50.29 -14.06 8.17
N LYS A 966 -50.81 -14.71 7.13
CA LYS A 966 -50.34 -14.57 5.76
C LYS A 966 -50.96 -13.32 5.12
N ASP A 967 -50.27 -12.78 4.13
CA ASP A 967 -50.79 -11.70 3.28
C ASP A 967 -50.86 -12.17 1.82
N ASP A 968 -51.68 -11.53 1.01
CA ASP A 968 -51.83 -11.87 -0.41
C ASP A 968 -51.57 -10.64 -1.29
N ILE A 969 -50.79 -10.83 -2.35
CA ILE A 969 -50.62 -9.85 -3.41
C ILE A 969 -51.34 -10.32 -4.67
N SER A 970 -52.25 -9.51 -5.19
CA SER A 970 -52.86 -9.67 -6.51
C SER A 970 -52.21 -8.69 -7.49
N LEU A 971 -51.57 -9.22 -8.52
CA LEU A 971 -50.99 -8.45 -9.62
C LEU A 971 -51.71 -8.80 -10.92
N GLU A 972 -52.10 -7.80 -11.69
CA GLU A 972 -52.78 -7.93 -12.97
C GLU A 972 -52.13 -7.00 -13.99
N VAL A 973 -51.76 -7.55 -15.14
CA VAL A 973 -51.16 -6.80 -16.24
C VAL A 973 -52.03 -6.97 -17.48
N THR A 974 -52.54 -5.84 -17.99
CA THR A 974 -53.22 -5.72 -19.27
C THR A 974 -52.24 -5.08 -20.26
N TYR A 975 -51.79 -5.84 -21.26
CA TYR A 975 -50.81 -5.43 -22.27
C TYR A 975 -51.45 -5.51 -23.66
N GLY A 976 -52.01 -4.39 -24.14
CA GLY A 976 -52.87 -4.39 -25.33
C GLY A 976 -54.11 -5.26 -25.10
N ASP A 977 -54.36 -6.21 -26.01
CA ASP A 977 -55.48 -7.17 -25.92
C ASP A 977 -55.19 -8.37 -25.01
N HIS A 978 -54.00 -8.44 -24.42
CA HIS A 978 -53.58 -9.55 -23.56
C HIS A 978 -53.73 -9.17 -22.09
N GLN A 979 -54.20 -10.12 -21.26
CA GLN A 979 -54.35 -9.93 -19.83
C GLN A 979 -53.82 -11.16 -19.08
N ALA A 980 -53.07 -10.91 -18.02
CA ALA A 980 -52.55 -11.96 -17.15
C ALA A 980 -52.66 -11.52 -15.68
N LYS A 981 -52.96 -12.48 -14.80
CA LYS A 981 -53.10 -12.27 -13.35
C LYS A 981 -52.21 -13.24 -12.59
N LEU A 982 -51.57 -12.73 -11.54
CA LEU A 982 -50.73 -13.47 -10.61
C LEU A 982 -51.22 -13.18 -9.18
N ILE A 983 -51.37 -14.24 -8.39
CA ILE A 983 -51.66 -14.16 -6.95
C ILE A 983 -50.45 -14.76 -6.22
N ILE A 984 -49.92 -14.00 -5.27
CA ILE A 984 -48.73 -14.35 -4.49
C ILE A 984 -49.12 -14.42 -3.02
N GLU A 985 -49.04 -15.61 -2.44
CA GLU A 985 -49.17 -15.81 -0.99
C GLU A 985 -47.87 -15.39 -0.31
N ILE A 986 -47.95 -14.48 0.66
CA ILE A 986 -46.81 -13.92 1.38
C ILE A 986 -46.70 -14.56 2.77
N GLU A 987 -45.56 -15.18 3.02
CA GLU A 987 -45.20 -15.73 4.32
C GLU A 987 -44.25 -14.77 5.04
N ILE A 988 -44.66 -14.30 6.22
CA ILE A 988 -43.93 -13.32 7.02
C ILE A 988 -43.44 -14.01 8.30
N PRO A 989 -42.12 -14.12 8.53
CA PRO A 989 -41.62 -14.69 9.78
C PRO A 989 -41.90 -13.74 10.95
N ILE A 990 -42.32 -14.28 12.10
CA ILE A 990 -42.52 -13.50 13.34
C ILE A 990 -41.21 -12.86 13.77
N TRP A 991 -41.22 -11.56 14.02
CA TRP A 991 -40.08 -10.86 14.61
C TRP A 991 -40.15 -11.05 16.13
N GLN A 992 -39.34 -11.97 16.67
CA GLN A 992 -39.11 -12.02 18.11
C GLN A 992 -38.31 -10.77 18.50
N ASP A 993 -38.77 -10.04 19.52
CA ASP A 993 -38.07 -8.88 20.08
C ASP A 993 -36.62 -9.24 20.42
N LEU A 994 -35.70 -8.96 19.50
CA LEU A 994 -34.30 -8.77 19.77
C LEU A 994 -34.09 -7.26 19.87
N ASP A 995 -34.59 -6.65 20.94
CA ASP A 995 -34.14 -5.33 21.40
C ASP A 995 -34.39 -5.17 22.89
N SER A 996 -33.32 -5.36 23.66
CA SER A 996 -33.07 -4.59 24.87
C SER A 996 -31.60 -4.19 24.85
N ASN A 997 -31.24 -3.24 23.99
CA ASN A 997 -30.14 -2.26 24.13
C ASN A 997 -29.79 -1.64 22.77
N ASP A 998 -30.60 -0.71 22.24
CA ASP A 998 -30.10 0.35 21.35
C ASP A 998 -31.17 1.44 21.11
N GLU A 999 -31.58 2.12 22.18
CA GLU A 999 -32.21 3.45 22.06
C GLU A 999 -31.13 4.54 22.14
N SER A 1000 -30.32 4.71 21.08
CA SER A 1000 -29.65 5.99 20.84
C SER A 1000 -29.06 6.15 19.43
N LEU A 1001 -29.85 6.01 18.38
CA LEU A 1001 -29.47 6.54 17.05
C LEU A 1001 -30.67 7.19 16.34
N SER A 1002 -31.14 8.28 16.94
CA SER A 1002 -31.81 9.35 16.20
C SER A 1002 -31.15 10.69 16.56
N LYS A 1003 -30.06 11.01 15.87
CA LYS A 1003 -29.62 12.38 15.54
C LYS A 1003 -28.56 12.36 14.46
#